data_AF-A0A3D4QIR6-F1
#
_entry.id   AF-A0A3D4QIR6-F1
#
_cell.length_a   1.000
_cell.length_b   1.000
_cell.length_c   1.000
_cell.angle_alpha   90.00
_cell.angle_beta   90.00
_cell.angle_gamma   90.00
#
_symmetry.space_group_name_H-M   'P 1'
#
loop_
_entity.id
_entity.type
_entity.pdbx_description
1 polymer ?
#
loop_
_entity_poly.entity_id
_entity_poly.type
_entity_poly.pdbx_seq_one_letter_code
_entity_poly.pdbx_strand_id
1 'polypeptide(L)'
;GRYHEERVAASLSDLVFGQVFPQLVRGIAAEAPDAPLQDVREAALVLLYRLLFILYAEDRSLLPVRDARYDDYGLREKVRGDVRQRKDRGDVFSDQAARYWSTIDDLCRAIDGGDSSIGLPPYNGGLFDRERTPLLADIRLRDDLMADVIDALSFEQGPGGRRYINFRDLSVQQLGSIYERLLEHEVVDQEGVIAVRPNLFARKGSGSYYTPDDLVGLIIRETLDPLVQRRMGAFADMVAELEAGAGMEDRRVARLRLADPAERLLELKICDPAMGSGHFLVSLVDYLADQVINAMAEAEAAIEGYVSPLSERIEIIRTTILANAEERGWTVNEDQLDDRHIIRRMVLKRCVYGVDKNPMAVELAKVALWLHTFTVGAPLSFIDHHLRCGDSLFGSWVRSGIDKASAQGSPLLLHGPITRATSAAASMQAIEGLTDAEIAEAHRSADIFEGVKDMTSALDAFLSLVHAFDWLDIRGREDRAALHAFFDGQFGDPINLALGRGEIVNGRPEARRFAEFLEQARMLVAEERFLNWQVVFPGVWSDWQSNRLQGGFDAVIGNPPWDRMKLQQVEWFALRRRDIAMAQRASDRTRMIADLRAAGDPLAEDFEKASDRAEASVRVARASGDYPLLSGGDVNLYSLFVERAMAIVKSDGMIGLLTPSGIASDKTAARFFQGVATEGRLKALYDFENRRTRFDAQPFFPDVDSRFKFCAFVASPAPTPEAARCAFFLQDISEIENPDRCFPLSAEDFARVNPNTGTAPIFRTRRDADLTTAIYGRLPVLVDRSGGGEVKAWPVKYATMFHMTNDSGLFRTRRELEDDEGAYPTGGNRFGSPSGDWVPLYEGKMVQAYDHRAASVVVNAENQHRPAQPMPATAEQHGNPDWLPDPQFWVAERETTFPEASFLLAFKDVTATTNIRSMIAAFIPQAGVGNTLPIILNEAMETLDASTASVMLANLNAMSFDFVARQKIQGQHLNWFIVEQLPVVPPDRYDAVSFGQKTAGEIVREAVLELTYTAHDMAPFARDMGHVDDAGEVRPPFVWDDERRLRLRAKLDALYFHLYGVTDRDDVRYVYSTFPIVERQETAEYGSYRSRDLCLAYMNALAAGNPDAVIDL
;
A
#
# COMPACT_ATOMS: atom_id res chain seq x y z
N GLY A 1 28.35 15.20 -5.87
CA GLY A 1 27.87 14.14 -4.98
C GLY A 1 26.68 13.50 -5.62
N ARG A 2 25.49 13.57 -5.01
CA ARG A 2 24.26 12.86 -5.44
C ARG A 2 23.86 12.94 -6.93
N TYR A 3 23.73 14.13 -7.51
CA TYR A 3 23.28 14.26 -8.91
C TYR A 3 24.21 13.61 -9.95
N HIS A 4 25.47 13.39 -9.62
CA HIS A 4 26.40 12.69 -10.50
C HIS A 4 26.20 11.18 -10.41
N GLU A 5 26.09 10.64 -9.19
CA GLU A 5 25.88 9.21 -8.91
C GLU A 5 24.55 8.71 -9.46
N GLU A 6 23.44 9.44 -9.22
CA GLU A 6 22.12 9.11 -9.76
C GLU A 6 22.11 9.07 -11.29
N ARG A 7 22.83 10.01 -11.93
CA ARG A 7 22.94 10.06 -13.39
C ARG A 7 23.74 8.88 -13.93
N VAL A 8 24.83 8.49 -13.27
CA VAL A 8 25.64 7.32 -13.65
C VAL A 8 24.82 6.04 -13.46
N ALA A 9 24.09 5.91 -12.34
CA ALA A 9 23.20 4.77 -12.10
C ALA A 9 22.10 4.67 -13.16
N ALA A 10 21.46 5.79 -13.53
CA ALA A 10 20.46 5.82 -14.59
C ALA A 10 21.04 5.46 -15.97
N SER A 11 22.22 5.99 -16.31
CA SER A 11 22.91 5.66 -17.56
C SER A 11 23.33 4.19 -17.63
N LEU A 12 23.90 3.66 -16.54
CA LEU A 12 24.27 2.25 -16.43
C LEU A 12 23.03 1.36 -16.52
N SER A 13 21.96 1.74 -15.84
CA SER A 13 20.66 1.07 -15.91
C SER A 13 20.21 0.95 -17.37
N ASP A 14 20.10 2.06 -18.10
CA ASP A 14 19.61 2.04 -19.48
C ASP A 14 20.51 1.23 -20.42
N LEU A 15 21.83 1.23 -20.20
CA LEU A 15 22.78 0.40 -20.93
C LEU A 15 22.59 -1.09 -20.65
N VAL A 16 22.41 -1.45 -19.37
CA VAL A 16 22.15 -2.83 -18.94
C VAL A 16 20.88 -3.35 -19.60
N PHE A 17 19.82 -2.54 -19.64
CA PHE A 17 18.54 -2.91 -20.25
C PHE A 17 18.53 -2.93 -21.77
N GLY A 18 19.05 -1.87 -22.38
CA GLY A 18 18.98 -1.70 -23.83
C GLY A 18 19.94 -2.61 -24.59
N GLN A 19 21.03 -3.02 -23.95
CA GLN A 19 22.13 -3.71 -24.62
C GLN A 19 22.59 -4.99 -23.92
N VAL A 20 23.05 -4.90 -22.67
CA VAL A 20 23.79 -6.00 -22.02
C VAL A 20 22.90 -7.22 -21.79
N PHE A 21 21.77 -7.05 -21.10
CA PHE A 21 20.90 -8.16 -20.76
C PHE A 21 20.31 -8.87 -22.00
N PRO A 22 19.80 -8.16 -23.03
CA PRO A 22 19.38 -8.79 -24.28
C PRO A 22 20.51 -9.51 -25.04
N GLN A 23 21.75 -9.02 -24.96
CA GLN A 23 22.89 -9.71 -25.55
C GLN A 23 23.20 -11.02 -24.81
N LEU A 24 23.22 -11.00 -23.48
CA LEU A 24 23.44 -12.20 -22.67
C LEU A 24 22.35 -13.26 -22.92
N VAL A 25 21.07 -12.88 -22.92
CA VAL A 25 19.95 -13.79 -23.20
C VAL A 25 20.11 -14.47 -24.57
N ARG A 26 20.40 -13.70 -25.62
CA ARG A 26 20.59 -14.25 -26.97
C ARG A 26 21.84 -15.14 -27.07
N GLY A 27 22.91 -14.78 -26.38
CA GLY A 27 24.15 -15.56 -26.33
C GLY A 27 23.94 -16.92 -25.67
N ILE A 28 23.31 -16.93 -24.50
CA ILE A 28 23.03 -18.14 -23.74
C ILE A 28 22.07 -19.05 -24.52
N ALA A 29 21.00 -18.50 -25.09
CA ALA A 29 20.07 -19.29 -25.88
C ALA A 29 20.69 -19.87 -27.16
N ALA A 30 21.68 -19.20 -27.76
CA ALA A 30 22.39 -19.73 -28.92
C ALA A 30 23.29 -20.92 -28.57
N GLU A 31 23.93 -20.90 -27.40
CA GLU A 31 24.78 -22.01 -26.91
C GLU A 31 23.96 -23.15 -26.26
N ALA A 32 22.74 -22.86 -25.81
CA ALA A 32 21.80 -23.83 -25.24
C ALA A 32 20.41 -23.74 -25.88
N PRO A 33 20.25 -24.11 -27.16
CA PRO A 33 19.01 -23.93 -27.92
C PRO A 33 17.83 -24.76 -27.40
N ASP A 34 18.11 -25.86 -26.70
CA ASP A 34 17.10 -26.75 -26.12
C ASP A 34 16.69 -26.35 -24.68
N ALA A 35 17.33 -25.33 -24.10
CA ALA A 35 17.02 -24.89 -22.74
C ALA A 35 15.69 -24.11 -22.69
N PRO A 36 14.85 -24.31 -21.66
CA PRO A 36 13.68 -23.48 -21.43
C PRO A 36 14.06 -21.98 -21.37
N LEU A 37 13.26 -21.10 -22.00
CA LEU A 37 13.54 -19.66 -22.00
C LEU A 37 13.61 -19.06 -20.59
N GLN A 38 12.91 -19.65 -19.62
CA GLN A 38 13.00 -19.24 -18.23
C GLN A 38 14.39 -19.53 -17.64
N ASP A 39 14.96 -20.71 -17.90
CA ASP A 39 16.30 -21.09 -17.44
C ASP A 39 17.37 -20.21 -18.10
N VAL A 40 17.19 -19.88 -19.39
CA VAL A 40 18.02 -18.91 -20.12
C VAL A 40 17.97 -17.54 -19.44
N ARG A 41 16.76 -17.07 -19.09
CA ARG A 41 16.56 -15.78 -18.41
C ARG A 41 17.26 -15.77 -17.05
N GLU A 42 17.08 -16.81 -16.25
CA GLU A 42 17.69 -16.94 -14.92
C GLU A 42 19.22 -17.00 -15.01
N ALA A 43 19.77 -17.78 -15.94
CA ALA A 43 21.20 -17.84 -16.20
C ALA A 43 21.78 -16.47 -16.64
N ALA A 44 21.08 -15.75 -17.53
CA ALA A 44 21.50 -14.43 -17.97
C ALA A 44 21.54 -13.42 -16.82
N LEU A 45 20.55 -13.47 -15.92
CA LEU A 45 20.51 -12.63 -14.72
C LEU A 45 21.65 -12.95 -13.77
N VAL A 46 21.86 -14.22 -13.43
CA VAL A 46 22.95 -14.62 -12.53
C VAL A 46 24.32 -14.22 -13.09
N LEU A 47 24.54 -14.42 -14.38
CA LEU A 47 25.78 -14.00 -15.03
C LEU A 47 25.99 -12.48 -14.95
N LEU A 48 24.96 -11.70 -15.24
CA LEU A 48 25.01 -10.24 -15.11
C LEU A 48 25.32 -9.82 -13.66
N TYR A 49 24.75 -10.48 -12.67
CA TYR A 49 24.99 -10.20 -11.26
C TYR A 49 26.41 -10.55 -10.84
N ARG A 50 26.97 -11.67 -11.30
CA ARG A 50 28.38 -12.01 -11.09
C ARG A 50 29.30 -10.93 -11.65
N LEU A 51 29.04 -10.46 -12.86
CA LEU A 51 29.84 -9.40 -13.50
C LEU A 51 29.76 -8.09 -12.70
N LEU A 52 28.55 -7.63 -12.35
CA LEU A 52 28.37 -6.40 -11.59
C LEU A 52 28.96 -6.50 -10.18
N PHE A 53 28.82 -7.65 -9.52
CA PHE A 53 29.44 -7.92 -8.22
C PHE A 53 30.96 -7.79 -8.31
N ILE A 54 31.61 -8.46 -9.27
CA ILE A 54 33.06 -8.43 -9.42
C ILE A 54 33.54 -7.01 -9.73
N LEU A 55 32.88 -6.30 -10.66
CA LEU A 55 33.22 -4.92 -10.99
C LEU A 55 33.14 -4.00 -9.78
N TYR A 56 32.07 -4.12 -9.00
CA TYR A 56 31.89 -3.35 -7.77
C TYR A 56 32.92 -3.71 -6.69
N ALA A 57 33.18 -5.00 -6.49
CA ALA A 57 34.11 -5.50 -5.49
C ALA A 57 35.57 -5.12 -5.82
N GLU A 58 35.98 -5.19 -7.08
CA GLU A 58 37.30 -4.72 -7.52
C GLU A 58 37.47 -3.20 -7.33
N ASP A 59 36.49 -2.40 -7.79
CA ASP A 59 36.57 -0.94 -7.70
C ASP A 59 36.56 -0.44 -6.23
N ARG A 60 35.92 -1.17 -5.31
CA ARG A 60 35.97 -0.90 -3.85
C ARG A 60 37.13 -1.56 -3.11
N SER A 61 38.01 -2.27 -3.82
CA SER A 61 39.14 -3.00 -3.23
C SER A 61 38.72 -4.03 -2.18
N LEU A 62 37.55 -4.65 -2.39
CA LEU A 62 37.03 -5.77 -1.62
C LEU A 62 37.64 -7.10 -2.07
N LEU A 63 38.12 -7.17 -3.32
CA LEU A 63 38.96 -8.25 -3.83
C LEU A 63 40.46 -7.86 -3.76
N PRO A 64 41.40 -8.81 -3.91
CA PRO A 64 42.86 -8.60 -3.77
C PRO A 64 43.51 -7.72 -4.86
N VAL A 65 42.87 -6.65 -5.32
CA VAL A 65 43.32 -5.76 -6.40
C VAL A 65 44.60 -4.96 -6.10
N ARG A 66 45.15 -5.09 -4.89
CA ARG A 66 46.45 -4.52 -4.49
C ARG A 66 47.57 -5.56 -4.44
N ASP A 67 47.23 -6.83 -4.63
CA ASP A 67 48.18 -7.93 -4.66
C ASP A 67 48.51 -8.26 -6.12
N ALA A 68 49.78 -8.13 -6.48
CA ALA A 68 50.24 -8.42 -7.83
C ALA A 68 49.96 -9.87 -8.28
N ARG A 69 49.74 -10.80 -7.35
CA ARG A 69 49.35 -12.18 -7.66
C ARG A 69 47.94 -12.28 -8.28
N TYR A 70 47.08 -11.27 -8.06
CA TYR A 70 45.70 -11.23 -8.55
C TYR A 70 45.57 -10.60 -9.94
N ASP A 71 46.52 -9.78 -10.37
CA ASP A 71 46.43 -8.96 -11.59
C ASP A 71 46.17 -9.77 -12.88
N ASP A 72 46.66 -11.00 -12.94
CA ASP A 72 46.47 -11.89 -14.10
C ASP A 72 45.08 -12.54 -14.18
N TYR A 73 44.29 -12.46 -13.10
CA TYR A 73 43.00 -13.14 -12.95
C TYR A 73 41.82 -12.18 -12.84
N GLY A 74 42.05 -10.98 -12.28
CA GLY A 74 41.03 -9.94 -12.13
C GLY A 74 40.48 -9.41 -13.45
N LEU A 75 39.27 -8.85 -13.43
CA LEU A 75 38.66 -8.24 -14.61
C LEU A 75 39.37 -6.94 -15.00
N ARG A 76 39.88 -6.18 -14.02
CA ARG A 76 40.42 -4.83 -14.21
C ARG A 76 41.44 -4.68 -15.34
N GLU A 77 42.56 -5.39 -15.26
CA GLU A 77 43.66 -5.27 -16.23
C GLU A 77 43.51 -6.30 -17.35
N LYS A 78 43.28 -7.57 -17.00
CA LYS A 78 43.29 -8.69 -17.95
C LYS A 78 42.13 -8.66 -18.94
N VAL A 79 40.95 -8.27 -18.49
CA VAL A 79 39.71 -8.37 -19.28
C VAL A 79 39.28 -6.99 -19.77
N ARG A 80 39.00 -6.03 -18.87
CA ARG A 80 38.55 -4.68 -19.23
C ARG A 80 39.64 -3.93 -20.00
N GLY A 81 40.91 -4.04 -19.56
CA GLY A 81 42.06 -3.40 -20.20
C GLY A 81 42.32 -3.91 -21.62
N ASP A 82 42.31 -5.24 -21.81
CA ASP A 82 42.47 -5.86 -23.13
C ASP A 82 41.30 -5.52 -24.08
N VAL A 83 40.06 -5.68 -23.62
CA VAL A 83 38.86 -5.33 -24.40
C VAL A 83 38.91 -3.87 -24.84
N ARG A 84 39.25 -2.94 -23.94
CA ARG A 84 39.42 -1.53 -24.27
C ARG A 84 40.44 -1.32 -25.37
N GLN A 85 41.66 -1.85 -25.19
CA GLN A 85 42.75 -1.63 -26.13
C GLN A 85 42.41 -2.15 -27.53
N ARG A 86 41.82 -3.35 -27.60
CA ARG A 86 41.43 -3.98 -28.86
C ARG A 86 40.27 -3.26 -29.53
N LYS A 87 39.26 -2.86 -28.76
CA LYS A 87 38.14 -2.06 -29.28
C LYS A 87 38.58 -0.67 -29.75
N ASP A 88 39.50 0.00 -29.04
CA ASP A 88 40.03 1.32 -29.43
C ASP A 88 40.84 1.24 -30.75
N ARG A 89 41.43 0.08 -31.05
CA ARG A 89 42.12 -0.20 -32.32
C ARG A 89 41.18 -0.64 -33.46
N GLY A 90 39.93 -0.95 -33.16
CA GLY A 90 38.98 -1.50 -34.13
C GLY A 90 39.26 -2.97 -34.48
N ASP A 91 39.83 -3.75 -33.55
CA ASP A 91 40.08 -5.17 -33.74
C ASP A 91 38.78 -5.97 -33.92
N VAL A 92 38.86 -7.06 -34.68
CA VAL A 92 37.78 -8.06 -34.77
C VAL A 92 37.95 -9.11 -33.67
N PHE A 93 36.88 -9.35 -32.93
CA PHE A 93 36.80 -10.39 -31.90
C PHE A 93 36.36 -11.72 -32.52
N SER A 94 36.79 -12.85 -31.93
CA SER A 94 36.50 -14.17 -32.50
C SER A 94 35.06 -14.60 -32.20
N ASP A 95 34.39 -15.14 -33.20
CA ASP A 95 33.08 -15.80 -33.12
C ASP A 95 33.19 -17.31 -32.84
N GLN A 96 34.34 -17.78 -32.33
CA GLN A 96 34.57 -19.19 -31.98
C GLN A 96 35.34 -19.35 -30.66
N ALA A 97 36.33 -18.48 -30.39
CA ALA A 97 37.05 -18.51 -29.13
C ALA A 97 36.19 -17.99 -27.98
N ALA A 98 36.42 -18.50 -26.78
CA ALA A 98 35.71 -18.13 -25.54
C ALA A 98 36.70 -17.81 -24.42
N ARG A 99 37.71 -16.99 -24.71
CA ARG A 99 38.80 -16.63 -23.80
C ARG A 99 38.31 -15.77 -22.64
N TYR A 100 37.53 -14.72 -22.91
CA TYR A 100 37.01 -13.85 -21.85
C TYR A 100 36.05 -14.60 -20.92
N TRP A 101 35.19 -15.45 -21.50
CA TRP A 101 34.32 -16.35 -20.73
C TRP A 101 35.12 -17.25 -19.79
N SER A 102 36.14 -17.94 -20.30
CA SER A 102 36.97 -18.82 -19.48
C SER A 102 37.66 -18.08 -18.34
N THR A 103 38.19 -16.87 -18.57
CA THR A 103 38.78 -16.06 -17.49
C THR A 103 37.74 -15.67 -16.43
N ILE A 104 36.54 -15.25 -16.83
CA ILE A 104 35.47 -14.90 -15.90
C ILE A 104 35.00 -16.12 -15.09
N ASP A 105 34.84 -17.28 -15.74
CA ASP A 105 34.43 -18.53 -15.07
C ASP A 105 35.50 -19.01 -14.08
N ASP A 106 36.78 -18.95 -14.45
CA ASP A 106 37.89 -19.28 -13.54
C ASP A 106 37.93 -18.33 -12.33
N LEU A 107 37.72 -17.03 -12.54
CA LEU A 107 37.62 -16.07 -11.43
C LEU A 107 36.40 -16.34 -10.54
N CYS A 108 35.24 -16.69 -11.12
CA CYS A 108 34.06 -17.07 -10.34
C CYS A 108 34.35 -18.28 -9.43
N ARG A 109 35.05 -19.30 -9.95
CA ARG A 109 35.48 -20.46 -9.16
C ARG A 109 36.45 -20.09 -8.04
N ALA A 110 37.38 -19.18 -8.32
CA ALA A 110 38.34 -18.70 -7.33
C ALA A 110 37.65 -17.89 -6.22
N ILE A 111 36.63 -17.09 -6.55
CA ILE A 111 35.83 -16.33 -5.55
C ILE A 111 35.00 -17.28 -4.68
N ASP A 112 34.40 -18.30 -5.29
CA ASP A 112 33.59 -19.31 -4.60
C ASP A 112 34.43 -20.13 -3.60
N GLY A 113 35.43 -20.87 -4.10
CA GLY A 113 36.24 -21.80 -3.32
C GLY A 113 37.47 -21.20 -2.63
N GLY A 114 37.81 -19.95 -2.94
CA GLY A 114 39.06 -19.31 -2.52
C GLY A 114 40.27 -19.78 -3.32
N ASP A 115 41.31 -18.95 -3.38
CA ASP A 115 42.60 -19.32 -3.96
C ASP A 115 43.75 -18.55 -3.27
N SER A 116 44.41 -19.20 -2.32
CA SER A 116 45.57 -18.66 -1.61
C SER A 116 46.75 -18.32 -2.51
N SER A 117 46.88 -18.96 -3.69
CA SER A 117 47.98 -18.70 -4.61
C SER A 117 47.92 -17.29 -5.19
N ILE A 118 46.72 -16.72 -5.29
CA ILE A 118 46.46 -15.35 -5.74
C ILE A 118 46.01 -14.42 -4.59
N GLY A 119 46.12 -14.89 -3.34
CA GLY A 119 45.78 -14.12 -2.14
C GLY A 119 44.28 -13.91 -1.92
N LEU A 120 43.42 -14.72 -2.55
CA LEU A 120 41.96 -14.60 -2.51
C LEU A 120 41.37 -15.54 -1.45
N PRO A 121 40.68 -15.02 -0.42
CA PRO A 121 39.95 -15.87 0.52
C PRO A 121 38.67 -16.44 -0.13
N PRO A 122 38.15 -17.59 0.37
CA PRO A 122 36.88 -18.14 -0.06
C PRO A 122 35.72 -17.27 0.44
N TYR A 123 34.83 -16.87 -0.46
CA TYR A 123 33.68 -16.04 -0.12
C TYR A 123 32.36 -16.82 -0.05
N ASN A 124 32.34 -18.14 -0.31
CA ASN A 124 31.20 -19.07 -0.21
C ASN A 124 30.17 -18.99 -1.38
N GLY A 125 29.51 -20.14 -1.62
CA GLY A 125 28.66 -20.49 -2.75
C GLY A 125 27.19 -20.10 -2.58
N GLY A 126 26.93 -18.80 -2.74
CA GLY A 126 25.60 -18.30 -3.08
C GLY A 126 25.53 -17.95 -4.55
N LEU A 127 25.86 -16.70 -4.87
CA LEU A 127 25.88 -16.18 -6.24
C LEU A 127 26.86 -16.92 -7.17
N PHE A 128 28.00 -17.36 -6.64
CA PHE A 128 29.06 -18.03 -7.40
C PHE A 128 28.96 -19.57 -7.36
N ASP A 129 27.97 -20.11 -6.66
CA ASP A 129 27.70 -21.56 -6.62
C ASP A 129 27.36 -22.07 -8.01
N ARG A 130 28.13 -23.06 -8.47
CA ARG A 130 27.93 -23.68 -9.78
C ARG A 130 26.78 -24.67 -9.78
N GLU A 131 26.47 -25.30 -8.65
CA GLU A 131 25.36 -26.25 -8.53
C GLU A 131 24.00 -25.55 -8.67
N ARG A 132 23.92 -24.27 -8.27
CA ARG A 132 22.71 -23.43 -8.42
C ARG A 132 22.48 -22.91 -9.83
N THR A 133 23.49 -22.92 -10.70
CA THR A 133 23.38 -22.45 -12.10
C THR A 133 23.99 -23.44 -13.10
N PRO A 134 23.40 -24.64 -13.27
CA PRO A 134 23.95 -25.68 -14.14
C PRO A 134 24.10 -25.22 -15.59
N LEU A 135 23.14 -24.42 -16.10
CA LEU A 135 23.19 -23.92 -17.48
C LEU A 135 24.47 -23.10 -17.75
N LEU A 136 24.89 -22.26 -16.81
CA LEU A 136 26.14 -21.49 -16.94
C LEU A 136 27.38 -22.38 -16.82
N ALA A 137 27.30 -23.53 -16.15
CA ALA A 137 28.42 -24.45 -16.03
C ALA A 137 28.70 -25.22 -17.34
N ASP A 138 27.66 -25.40 -18.18
CA ASP A 138 27.70 -26.24 -19.38
C ASP A 138 27.96 -25.48 -20.68
N ILE A 139 27.80 -24.14 -20.69
CA ILE A 139 27.98 -23.31 -21.89
C ILE A 139 29.34 -22.61 -21.96
N ARG A 140 29.69 -22.09 -23.15
CA ARG A 140 30.84 -21.19 -23.34
C ARG A 140 30.46 -20.02 -24.23
N LEU A 141 30.48 -18.81 -23.66
CA LEU A 141 30.16 -17.60 -24.42
C LEU A 141 31.36 -17.11 -25.24
N ARG A 142 31.10 -16.74 -26.49
CA ARG A 142 32.10 -16.36 -27.50
C ARG A 142 32.72 -14.99 -27.22
N ASP A 143 33.95 -14.78 -27.70
CA ASP A 143 34.75 -13.56 -27.47
C ASP A 143 34.07 -12.31 -28.06
N ASP A 144 33.42 -12.42 -29.22
CA ASP A 144 32.67 -11.32 -29.86
C ASP A 144 31.56 -10.79 -28.95
N LEU A 145 30.76 -11.69 -28.39
CA LEU A 145 29.66 -11.35 -27.47
C LEU A 145 30.18 -10.84 -26.13
N MET A 146 31.13 -11.55 -25.51
CA MET A 146 31.65 -11.17 -24.19
C MET A 146 32.37 -9.82 -24.24
N ALA A 147 33.12 -9.53 -25.31
CA ALA A 147 33.78 -8.23 -25.46
C ALA A 147 32.78 -7.07 -25.55
N ASP A 148 31.62 -7.25 -26.19
CA ASP A 148 30.56 -6.23 -26.23
C ASP A 148 29.96 -5.99 -24.84
N VAL A 149 29.64 -7.07 -24.12
CA VAL A 149 29.11 -7.01 -22.75
C VAL A 149 30.10 -6.32 -21.80
N ILE A 150 31.38 -6.71 -21.85
CA ILE A 150 32.43 -6.15 -21.00
C ILE A 150 32.66 -4.67 -21.33
N ASP A 151 32.69 -4.29 -22.62
CA ASP A 151 32.87 -2.90 -23.04
C ASP A 151 31.73 -2.02 -22.48
N ALA A 152 30.49 -2.48 -22.63
CA ALA A 152 29.31 -1.79 -22.12
C ALA A 152 29.37 -1.63 -20.59
N LEU A 153 29.61 -2.72 -19.84
CA LEU A 153 29.67 -2.64 -18.37
C LEU A 153 30.89 -1.88 -17.84
N SER A 154 31.92 -1.66 -18.66
CA SER A 154 33.17 -1.06 -18.21
C SER A 154 33.31 0.42 -18.56
N PHE A 155 32.68 0.89 -19.64
CA PHE A 155 32.98 2.19 -20.23
C PHE A 155 31.74 3.00 -20.64
N GLU A 156 31.70 4.27 -20.23
CA GLU A 156 30.82 5.27 -20.84
C GLU A 156 31.43 5.78 -22.14
N GLN A 157 30.61 5.87 -23.19
CA GLN A 157 30.99 6.49 -24.46
C GLN A 157 30.65 7.98 -24.43
N GLY A 158 31.66 8.84 -24.62
CA GLY A 158 31.47 10.28 -24.68
C GLY A 158 32.35 10.96 -25.73
N PRO A 159 32.15 12.28 -25.97
CA PRO A 159 32.90 13.06 -26.96
C PRO A 159 34.43 13.04 -26.77
N GLY A 160 34.90 12.68 -25.57
CA GLY A 160 36.32 12.56 -25.21
C GLY A 160 36.88 11.14 -25.25
N GLY A 161 36.17 10.18 -25.89
CA GLY A 161 36.54 8.77 -25.92
C GLY A 161 35.94 7.95 -24.76
N ARG A 162 36.36 6.68 -24.65
CA ARG A 162 35.91 5.75 -23.61
C ARG A 162 36.42 6.15 -22.23
N ARG A 163 35.51 6.26 -21.26
CA ARG A 163 35.82 6.53 -19.84
C ARG A 163 35.33 5.40 -18.97
N TYR A 164 36.13 5.00 -17.97
CA TYR A 164 35.73 3.95 -17.04
C TYR A 164 34.49 4.36 -16.24
N ILE A 165 33.54 3.44 -16.13
CA ILE A 165 32.46 3.51 -15.14
C ILE A 165 33.09 3.24 -13.78
N ASN A 166 32.91 4.17 -12.84
CA ASN A 166 33.41 4.06 -11.47
C ASN A 166 32.34 3.43 -10.58
N PHE A 167 32.46 2.13 -10.30
CA PHE A 167 31.49 1.44 -9.44
C PHE A 167 31.69 1.76 -7.96
N ARG A 168 32.83 2.34 -7.57
CA ARG A 168 33.10 2.73 -6.17
C ARG A 168 32.07 3.73 -5.64
N ASP A 169 31.65 4.67 -6.48
CA ASP A 169 30.78 5.78 -6.11
C ASP A 169 29.29 5.40 -6.12
N LEU A 170 28.94 4.23 -6.68
CA LEU A 170 27.57 3.71 -6.66
C LEU A 170 27.25 3.14 -5.27
N SER A 171 26.04 3.41 -4.78
CA SER A 171 25.53 2.75 -3.59
C SER A 171 24.97 1.36 -3.91
N VAL A 172 24.95 0.46 -2.92
CA VAL A 172 24.33 -0.87 -3.08
C VAL A 172 22.85 -0.75 -3.41
N GLN A 173 22.19 0.28 -2.86
CA GLN A 173 20.79 0.60 -3.10
C GLN A 173 20.55 0.99 -4.57
N GLN A 174 21.44 1.79 -5.16
CA GLN A 174 21.37 2.15 -6.58
C GLN A 174 21.56 0.92 -7.49
N LEU A 175 22.47 0.00 -7.14
CA LEU A 175 22.59 -1.29 -7.81
C LEU A 175 21.32 -2.13 -7.67
N GLY A 176 20.71 -2.16 -6.48
CA GLY A 176 19.40 -2.74 -6.20
C GLY A 176 18.31 -2.27 -7.18
N SER A 177 18.26 -0.97 -7.46
CA SER A 177 17.28 -0.40 -8.41
C SER A 177 17.48 -0.88 -9.85
N ILE A 178 18.73 -1.13 -10.28
CA ILE A 178 19.04 -1.73 -11.59
C ILE A 178 18.55 -3.17 -11.61
N TYR A 179 18.78 -3.92 -10.54
CA TYR A 179 18.34 -5.31 -10.43
C TYR A 179 16.82 -5.47 -10.44
N GLU A 180 16.12 -4.60 -9.72
CA GLU A 180 14.66 -4.64 -9.62
C GLU A 180 14.01 -4.37 -10.98
N ARG A 181 14.55 -3.41 -11.75
CA ARG A 181 14.13 -3.17 -13.14
C ARG A 181 14.36 -4.39 -14.06
N LEU A 182 15.32 -5.28 -13.78
CA LEU A 182 15.55 -6.52 -14.56
C LEU A 182 14.48 -7.59 -14.33
N LEU A 183 13.85 -7.62 -13.15
CA LEU A 183 12.73 -8.52 -12.89
C LEU A 183 11.51 -8.21 -13.77
N GLU A 184 11.43 -6.98 -14.29
CA GLU A 184 10.33 -6.48 -15.10
C GLU A 184 10.43 -6.86 -16.58
N HIS A 185 11.42 -7.66 -16.96
CA HIS A 185 11.63 -8.06 -18.35
C HIS A 185 11.36 -9.55 -18.53
N GLU A 186 10.64 -9.87 -19.61
CA GLU A 186 10.40 -11.24 -20.03
C GLU A 186 11.17 -11.57 -21.31
N VAL A 187 11.56 -12.83 -21.41
CA VAL A 187 12.19 -13.41 -22.59
C VAL A 187 11.10 -14.13 -23.37
N VAL A 188 10.90 -13.74 -24.63
CA VAL A 188 9.88 -14.31 -25.50
C VAL A 188 10.47 -14.73 -26.83
N ASP A 189 9.92 -15.79 -27.41
CA ASP A 189 10.15 -16.16 -28.80
C ASP A 189 9.16 -15.41 -29.69
N GLN A 190 9.68 -14.54 -30.57
CA GLN A 190 8.91 -13.86 -31.60
C GLN A 190 9.33 -14.37 -32.97
N GLU A 191 8.56 -15.31 -33.51
CA GLU A 191 8.77 -15.85 -34.86
C GLU A 191 10.17 -16.46 -35.08
N GLY A 192 10.73 -17.12 -34.05
CA GLY A 192 12.07 -17.72 -34.08
C GLY A 192 13.19 -16.76 -33.66
N VAL A 193 12.85 -15.55 -33.20
CA VAL A 193 13.82 -14.58 -32.66
C VAL A 193 13.55 -14.38 -31.17
N ILE A 194 14.56 -14.71 -30.36
CA ILE A 194 14.51 -14.48 -28.92
C ILE A 194 14.67 -12.99 -28.65
N ALA A 195 13.64 -12.40 -28.06
CA ALA A 195 13.56 -10.99 -27.72
C ALA A 195 13.37 -10.81 -26.21
N VAL A 196 13.98 -9.76 -25.68
CA VAL A 196 13.69 -9.25 -24.33
C VAL A 196 12.74 -8.08 -24.50
N ARG A 197 11.61 -8.11 -23.79
CA ARG A 197 10.67 -6.98 -23.79
C ARG A 197 10.32 -6.55 -22.37
N PRO A 198 10.08 -5.26 -22.14
CA PRO A 198 9.54 -4.78 -20.87
C PRO A 198 8.16 -5.40 -20.65
N ASN A 199 7.99 -6.09 -19.54
CA ASN A 199 6.69 -6.40 -18.99
C ASN A 199 6.25 -5.16 -18.19
N LEU A 200 5.70 -4.17 -18.90
CA LEU A 200 5.25 -2.88 -18.32
C LEU A 200 4.25 -3.03 -17.17
N PHE A 201 3.64 -4.21 -17.01
CA PHE A 201 2.74 -4.55 -15.90
C PHE A 201 3.35 -5.52 -14.89
N ALA A 202 4.58 -6.00 -15.07
CA ALA A 202 5.30 -6.70 -14.01
C ALA A 202 5.44 -5.80 -12.77
N ARG A 203 5.68 -4.48 -12.94
CA ARG A 203 5.70 -3.50 -11.83
C ARG A 203 4.39 -3.43 -11.03
N LYS A 204 3.24 -3.43 -11.71
CA LYS A 204 1.89 -3.46 -11.09
C LYS A 204 1.42 -4.87 -10.72
N GLY A 205 2.10 -5.92 -11.19
CA GLY A 205 1.79 -7.30 -10.86
C GLY A 205 2.59 -7.78 -9.65
N SER A 206 3.83 -7.32 -9.51
CA SER A 206 4.72 -7.55 -8.37
C SER A 206 4.55 -6.50 -7.27
N GLY A 207 4.00 -5.32 -7.59
CA GLY A 207 3.89 -4.17 -6.71
C GLY A 207 5.22 -3.66 -6.14
N SER A 208 6.34 -4.03 -6.76
CA SER A 208 7.69 -3.69 -6.33
C SER A 208 8.10 -2.31 -6.86
N TYR A 209 7.88 -1.27 -6.05
CA TYR A 209 8.36 0.08 -6.32
C TYR A 209 9.63 0.33 -5.50
N TYR A 210 10.70 0.78 -6.17
CA TYR A 210 11.86 1.32 -5.46
C TYR A 210 11.38 2.39 -4.47
N THR A 211 11.69 2.19 -3.20
CA THR A 211 11.24 3.07 -2.13
C THR A 211 12.32 4.12 -1.87
N PRO A 212 12.00 5.43 -1.91
CA PRO A 212 12.95 6.47 -1.57
C PRO A 212 13.61 6.29 -0.19
N ASP A 213 14.94 6.51 -0.11
CA ASP A 213 15.76 6.27 1.08
C ASP A 213 15.25 7.01 2.33
N ASP A 214 14.70 8.20 2.13
CA ASP A 214 14.18 9.06 3.19
C ASP A 214 12.91 8.43 3.82
N LEU A 215 12.03 7.83 3.02
CA LEU A 215 10.86 7.09 3.47
C LEU A 215 11.24 5.77 4.16
N VAL A 216 12.25 5.06 3.64
CA VAL A 216 12.79 3.86 4.28
C VAL A 216 13.35 4.20 5.67
N GLY A 217 14.17 5.23 5.75
CA GLY A 217 14.73 5.71 7.02
C GLY A 217 13.66 6.13 8.02
N LEU A 218 12.58 6.77 7.55
CA LEU A 218 11.43 7.14 8.37
C LEU A 218 10.75 5.91 8.99
N ILE A 219 10.43 4.90 8.17
CA ILE A 219 9.78 3.66 8.65
C ILE A 219 10.68 2.95 9.66
N ILE A 220 11.95 2.71 9.31
CA ILE A 220 12.88 1.98 10.19
C ILE A 220 13.00 2.67 11.55
N ARG A 221 13.22 3.99 11.55
CA ARG A 221 13.33 4.78 12.79
C ARG A 221 12.05 4.72 13.61
N GLU A 222 10.91 5.01 13.00
CA GLU A 222 9.64 5.05 13.73
C GLU A 222 9.22 3.68 14.25
N THR A 223 9.58 2.59 13.59
CA THR A 223 9.28 1.23 14.05
C THR A 223 10.25 0.75 15.12
N LEU A 224 11.55 1.03 14.99
CA LEU A 224 12.58 0.43 15.83
C LEU A 224 13.00 1.28 17.03
N ASP A 225 12.89 2.62 16.96
CA ASP A 225 13.22 3.50 18.09
C ASP A 225 12.53 3.04 19.40
N PRO A 226 11.22 2.69 19.43
CA PRO A 226 10.58 2.23 20.65
C PRO A 226 11.20 0.94 21.23
N LEU A 227 11.69 0.04 20.36
CA LEU A 227 12.31 -1.21 20.78
C LEU A 227 13.72 -0.96 21.32
N VAL A 228 14.48 -0.09 20.67
CA VAL A 228 15.81 0.33 21.12
C VAL A 228 15.72 1.00 22.49
N GLN A 229 14.83 1.99 22.63
CA GLN A 229 14.63 2.71 23.88
C GLN A 229 14.18 1.77 25.02
N ARG A 230 13.37 0.75 24.73
CA ARG A 230 12.98 -0.26 25.73
C ARG A 230 14.18 -1.08 26.23
N ARG A 231 15.11 -1.48 25.35
CA ARG A 231 16.32 -2.22 25.74
C ARG A 231 17.29 -1.34 26.53
N MET A 232 17.49 -0.10 26.09
CA MET A 232 18.31 0.89 26.80
C MET A 232 17.75 1.20 28.19
N GLY A 233 16.44 1.45 28.29
CA GLY A 233 15.76 1.70 29.56
C GLY A 233 15.87 0.52 30.53
N ALA A 234 15.71 -0.72 30.05
CA ALA A 234 15.87 -1.90 30.89
C ALA A 234 17.28 -2.05 31.47
N PHE A 235 18.32 -1.66 30.71
CA PHE A 235 19.69 -1.62 31.24
C PHE A 235 19.84 -0.51 32.28
N ALA A 236 19.34 0.70 32.01
CA ALA A 236 19.38 1.81 32.96
C ALA A 236 18.67 1.48 34.28
N ASP A 237 17.50 0.83 34.22
CA ASP A 237 16.76 0.37 35.39
C ASP A 237 17.57 -0.67 36.21
N MET A 238 18.25 -1.60 35.52
CA MET A 238 19.13 -2.58 36.16
C MET A 238 20.33 -1.92 36.84
N VAL A 239 20.92 -0.90 36.21
CA VAL A 239 22.01 -0.11 36.82
C VAL A 239 21.52 0.54 38.11
N ALA A 240 20.38 1.24 38.06
CA ALA A 240 19.80 1.89 39.23
C ALA A 240 19.47 0.89 40.36
N GLU A 241 18.92 -0.29 40.04
CA GLU A 241 18.66 -1.35 41.02
C GLU A 241 19.95 -1.82 41.71
N LEU A 242 21.02 -2.01 40.95
CA LEU A 242 22.30 -2.54 41.43
C LEU A 242 23.13 -1.49 42.18
N GLU A 243 22.92 -0.19 41.95
CA GLU A 243 23.50 0.88 42.77
C GLU A 243 22.80 1.01 44.13
N ALA A 244 21.49 0.74 44.18
CA ALA A 244 20.72 0.79 45.43
C ALA A 244 20.93 -0.44 46.33
N GLY A 245 21.41 -1.57 45.78
CA GLY A 245 21.60 -2.83 46.50
C GLY A 245 23.03 -3.06 47.02
N ALA A 246 23.16 -3.59 48.24
CA ALA A 246 24.44 -4.07 48.78
C ALA A 246 24.76 -5.48 48.24
N GLY A 247 25.44 -5.58 47.08
CA GLY A 247 25.87 -6.83 46.46
C GLY A 247 27.38 -6.89 46.20
N MET A 248 27.94 -8.11 46.15
CA MET A 248 29.33 -8.35 45.71
C MET A 248 29.53 -7.86 44.27
N GLU A 249 30.64 -7.17 44.00
CA GLU A 249 30.96 -6.53 42.72
C GLU A 249 30.88 -7.49 41.51
N ASP A 250 31.46 -8.69 41.63
CA ASP A 250 31.42 -9.72 40.58
C ASP A 250 29.99 -10.14 40.17
N ARG A 251 29.07 -10.22 41.15
CA ARG A 251 27.67 -10.58 40.88
C ARG A 251 26.93 -9.44 40.20
N ARG A 252 27.30 -8.19 40.47
CA ARG A 252 26.75 -7.00 39.80
C ARG A 252 27.18 -7.00 38.33
N VAL A 253 28.48 -7.16 38.07
CA VAL A 253 29.03 -7.24 36.71
C VAL A 253 28.39 -8.37 35.91
N ALA A 254 28.24 -9.57 36.49
CA ALA A 254 27.61 -10.70 35.80
C ALA A 254 26.14 -10.41 35.42
N ARG A 255 25.37 -9.74 36.30
CA ARG A 255 23.99 -9.32 35.99
C ARG A 255 23.94 -8.25 34.89
N LEU A 256 24.85 -7.27 34.93
CA LEU A 256 24.96 -6.22 33.91
C LEU A 256 25.30 -6.78 32.54
N ARG A 257 26.26 -7.71 32.45
CA ARG A 257 26.62 -8.39 31.20
C ARG A 257 25.46 -9.17 30.58
N LEU A 258 24.58 -9.76 31.40
CA LEU A 258 23.35 -10.41 30.91
C LEU A 258 22.30 -9.40 30.41
N ALA A 259 22.31 -8.18 30.93
CA ALA A 259 21.38 -7.12 30.56
C ALA A 259 21.96 -6.16 29.50
N ASP A 260 23.18 -6.41 29.02
CA ASP A 260 23.93 -5.52 28.13
C ASP A 260 23.08 -5.09 26.92
N PRO A 261 22.86 -3.79 26.71
CA PRO A 261 21.89 -3.34 25.73
C PRO A 261 22.35 -3.65 24.30
N ALA A 262 23.64 -3.64 24.02
CA ALA A 262 24.16 -3.93 22.68
C ALA A 262 23.93 -5.41 22.28
N GLU A 263 24.20 -6.36 23.19
CA GLU A 263 23.84 -7.78 22.95
C GLU A 263 22.31 -7.97 22.86
N ARG A 264 21.52 -7.24 23.67
CA ARG A 264 20.04 -7.31 23.60
C ARG A 264 19.46 -6.75 22.31
N LEU A 265 20.11 -5.77 21.68
CA LEU A 265 19.73 -5.30 20.35
C LEU A 265 20.01 -6.35 19.27
N LEU A 266 21.10 -7.11 19.40
CA LEU A 266 21.43 -8.23 18.50
C LEU A 266 20.50 -9.45 18.64
N GLU A 267 19.55 -9.43 19.57
CA GLU A 267 18.48 -10.43 19.72
C GLU A 267 17.18 -10.04 19.01
N LEU A 268 17.07 -8.81 18.50
CA LEU A 268 15.86 -8.34 17.80
C LEU A 268 15.68 -9.08 16.48
N LYS A 269 14.48 -9.60 16.24
CA LYS A 269 14.11 -10.30 14.99
C LYS A 269 13.19 -9.42 14.16
N ILE A 270 13.68 -8.94 13.01
CA ILE A 270 13.00 -7.92 12.22
C ILE A 270 12.79 -8.45 10.81
N CYS A 271 11.53 -8.44 10.35
CA CYS A 271 11.12 -9.09 9.10
C CYS A 271 10.59 -8.09 8.09
N ASP A 272 10.99 -8.25 6.83
CA ASP A 272 10.27 -7.71 5.67
C ASP A 272 9.55 -8.85 4.92
N PRO A 273 8.21 -8.92 4.95
CA PRO A 273 7.45 -10.03 4.38
C PRO A 273 7.29 -9.94 2.86
N ALA A 274 7.77 -8.85 2.23
CA ALA A 274 7.78 -8.61 0.79
C ALA A 274 9.05 -7.82 0.42
N MET A 275 10.21 -8.39 0.76
CA MET A 275 11.49 -7.66 0.81
C MET A 275 12.00 -7.12 -0.53
N GLY A 276 11.50 -7.66 -1.66
CA GLY A 276 11.97 -7.29 -2.98
C GLY A 276 13.48 -7.44 -3.10
N SER A 277 14.15 -6.40 -3.61
CA SER A 277 15.62 -6.33 -3.75
C SER A 277 16.39 -6.19 -2.42
N GLY A 278 15.70 -6.17 -1.27
CA GLY A 278 16.31 -6.05 0.06
C GLY A 278 16.63 -4.61 0.49
N HIS A 279 16.05 -3.60 -0.15
CA HIS A 279 16.37 -2.19 0.11
C HIS A 279 16.11 -1.76 1.58
N PHE A 280 14.98 -2.19 2.17
CA PHE A 280 14.71 -2.00 3.60
C PHE A 280 15.71 -2.75 4.47
N LEU A 281 16.07 -3.98 4.11
CA LEU A 281 16.97 -4.83 4.87
C LEU A 281 18.41 -4.27 4.90
N VAL A 282 18.88 -3.70 3.79
CA VAL A 282 20.20 -3.03 3.72
C VAL A 282 20.23 -1.82 4.65
N SER A 283 19.19 -1.00 4.61
CA SER A 283 19.07 0.19 5.47
C SER A 283 18.88 -0.18 6.95
N LEU A 284 18.21 -1.29 7.21
CA LEU A 284 18.03 -1.87 8.55
C LEU A 284 19.37 -2.25 9.17
N VAL A 285 20.25 -2.90 8.40
CA VAL A 285 21.60 -3.27 8.86
C VAL A 285 22.38 -2.04 9.32
N ASP A 286 22.32 -0.94 8.56
CA ASP A 286 23.01 0.29 8.93
C ASP A 286 22.45 0.92 10.20
N TYR A 287 21.14 1.10 10.24
CA TYR A 287 20.48 1.69 11.40
C TYR A 287 20.76 0.88 12.67
N LEU A 288 20.59 -0.44 12.64
CA LEU A 288 20.83 -1.27 13.82
C LEU A 288 22.30 -1.33 14.21
N ALA A 289 23.23 -1.38 13.24
CA ALA A 289 24.64 -1.33 13.57
C ALA A 289 24.99 -0.03 14.31
N ASP A 290 24.45 1.11 13.87
CA ASP A 290 24.61 2.39 14.56
C ASP A 290 24.01 2.35 15.98
N GLN A 291 22.80 1.80 16.14
CA GLN A 291 22.17 1.68 17.47
C GLN A 291 22.95 0.73 18.39
N VAL A 292 23.50 -0.36 17.88
CA VAL A 292 24.32 -1.32 18.65
C VAL A 292 25.64 -0.68 19.09
N ILE A 293 26.32 0.05 18.22
CA ILE A 293 27.55 0.79 18.57
C ILE A 293 27.25 1.83 19.65
N ASN A 294 26.18 2.61 19.47
CA ASN A 294 25.79 3.62 20.44
C ASN A 294 25.43 2.99 21.79
N ALA A 295 24.64 1.91 21.80
CA ALA A 295 24.27 1.18 23.01
C ALA A 295 25.50 0.62 23.75
N MET A 296 26.48 0.10 23.01
CA MET A 296 27.74 -0.40 23.56
C MET A 296 28.53 0.73 24.23
N ALA A 297 28.72 1.84 23.53
CA ALA A 297 29.44 3.01 24.05
C ALA A 297 28.72 3.66 25.25
N GLU A 298 27.40 3.78 25.21
CA GLU A 298 26.60 4.32 26.32
C GLU A 298 26.65 3.42 27.56
N ALA A 299 26.61 2.09 27.39
CA ALA A 299 26.71 1.15 28.51
C ALA A 299 28.08 1.23 29.20
N GLU A 300 29.17 1.30 28.44
CA GLU A 300 30.52 1.45 28.98
C GLU A 300 30.75 2.82 29.63
N ALA A 301 30.14 3.88 29.09
CA ALA A 301 30.21 5.21 29.68
C ALA A 301 29.37 5.35 30.97
N ALA A 302 28.29 4.58 31.11
CA ALA A 302 27.39 4.64 32.26
C ALA A 302 28.00 4.07 33.55
N ILE A 303 28.97 3.14 33.44
CA ILE A 303 29.53 2.42 34.59
C ILE A 303 31.05 2.35 34.47
N GLU A 304 31.77 2.99 35.38
CA GLU A 304 33.23 2.96 35.41
C GLU A 304 33.76 1.52 35.54
N GLY A 305 34.64 1.12 34.63
CA GLY A 305 35.26 -0.21 34.61
C GLY A 305 34.40 -1.34 34.02
N TYR A 306 33.17 -1.04 33.56
CA TYR A 306 32.38 -1.98 32.78
C TYR A 306 32.87 -2.03 31.33
N VAL A 307 33.01 -3.24 30.79
CA VAL A 307 33.28 -3.48 29.37
C VAL A 307 32.16 -4.34 28.82
N SER A 308 31.58 -3.93 27.69
CA SER A 308 30.51 -4.68 27.06
C SER A 308 31.01 -6.05 26.61
N PRO A 309 30.23 -7.13 26.81
CA PRO A 309 30.53 -8.44 26.23
C PRO A 309 30.69 -8.39 24.71
N LEU A 310 30.01 -7.44 24.05
CA LEU A 310 30.10 -7.28 22.61
C LEU A 310 31.48 -6.76 22.18
N SER A 311 32.07 -5.81 22.91
CA SER A 311 33.41 -5.29 22.67
C SER A 311 34.45 -6.42 22.65
N GLU A 312 34.41 -7.31 23.64
CA GLU A 312 35.28 -8.50 23.70
C GLU A 312 35.07 -9.43 22.50
N ARG A 313 33.80 -9.63 22.08
CA ARG A 313 33.45 -10.51 20.95
C ARG A 313 33.94 -9.95 19.61
N ILE A 314 33.87 -8.64 19.42
CA ILE A 314 34.40 -7.96 18.23
C ILE A 314 35.90 -8.19 18.11
N GLU A 315 36.65 -8.01 19.21
CA GLU A 315 38.10 -8.25 19.23
C GLU A 315 38.46 -9.70 18.89
N ILE A 316 37.71 -10.66 19.42
CA ILE A 316 37.90 -12.09 19.11
C ILE A 316 37.71 -12.33 17.60
N ILE A 317 36.61 -11.84 17.01
CA ILE A 317 36.32 -12.02 15.58
C ILE A 317 37.42 -11.39 14.73
N ARG A 318 37.83 -10.15 15.05
CA ARG A 318 38.90 -9.45 14.33
C ARG A 318 40.21 -10.23 14.37
N THR A 319 40.61 -10.68 15.56
CA THR A 319 41.85 -11.44 15.76
C THR A 319 41.83 -12.74 14.96
N THR A 320 40.70 -13.46 14.95
CA THR A 320 40.54 -14.68 14.16
C THR A 320 40.67 -14.43 12.65
N ILE A 321 40.04 -13.38 12.12
CA ILE A 321 40.14 -13.03 10.69
C ILE A 321 41.59 -12.73 10.31
N LEU A 322 42.29 -11.92 11.11
CA LEU A 322 43.68 -11.56 10.86
C LEU A 322 44.61 -12.79 10.92
N ALA A 323 44.44 -13.65 11.91
CA ALA A 323 45.23 -14.88 12.05
C ALA A 323 45.04 -15.83 10.85
N ASN A 324 43.79 -16.00 10.39
CA ASN A 324 43.48 -16.84 9.23
C ASN A 324 44.08 -16.28 7.92
N ALA A 325 44.03 -14.96 7.77
CA ALA A 325 44.61 -14.30 6.62
C ALA A 325 46.13 -14.45 6.57
N GLU A 326 46.81 -14.30 7.72
CA GLU A 326 48.25 -14.52 7.83
C GLU A 326 48.62 -15.97 7.51
N GLU A 327 47.93 -16.95 8.11
CA GLU A 327 48.20 -18.38 7.90
C GLU A 327 48.07 -18.79 6.43
N ARG A 328 47.07 -18.24 5.72
CA ARG A 328 46.72 -18.64 4.35
C ARG A 328 47.26 -17.70 3.27
N GLY A 329 48.00 -16.67 3.65
CA GLY A 329 48.57 -15.67 2.76
C GLY A 329 47.51 -14.88 2.00
N TRP A 330 46.37 -14.60 2.62
CA TRP A 330 45.28 -13.80 2.03
C TRP A 330 45.56 -12.31 2.14
N THR A 331 45.09 -11.56 1.15
CA THR A 331 45.19 -10.10 1.19
C THR A 331 44.06 -9.54 2.06
N VAL A 332 44.42 -8.80 3.10
CA VAL A 332 43.47 -8.13 4.00
C VAL A 332 43.79 -6.65 4.09
N ASN A 333 42.74 -5.85 4.24
CA ASN A 333 42.84 -4.44 4.53
C ASN A 333 42.33 -4.17 5.95
N GLU A 334 43.25 -3.92 6.89
CA GLU A 334 42.90 -3.69 8.30
C GLU A 334 41.97 -2.48 8.50
N ASP A 335 42.08 -1.45 7.64
CA ASP A 335 41.20 -0.27 7.67
C ASP A 335 39.72 -0.62 7.40
N GLN A 336 39.45 -1.79 6.82
CA GLN A 336 38.10 -2.30 6.53
C GLN A 336 37.60 -3.33 7.56
N LEU A 337 38.34 -3.56 8.65
CA LEU A 337 38.00 -4.46 9.76
C LEU A 337 37.67 -3.69 11.06
N ASP A 338 36.98 -2.56 10.92
CA ASP A 338 36.50 -1.77 12.07
C ASP A 338 35.28 -2.42 12.77
N ASP A 339 34.92 -1.89 13.94
CA ASP A 339 33.78 -2.37 14.73
C ASP A 339 32.48 -2.34 13.93
N ARG A 340 32.29 -1.30 13.09
CA ARG A 340 31.07 -1.12 12.29
C ARG A 340 30.89 -2.27 11.30
N HIS A 341 31.94 -2.68 10.58
CA HIS A 341 31.84 -3.80 9.62
C HIS A 341 31.56 -5.11 10.34
N ILE A 342 32.21 -5.38 11.47
CA ILE A 342 31.98 -6.61 12.26
C ILE A 342 30.54 -6.63 12.80
N ILE A 343 30.06 -5.53 13.37
CA ILE A 343 28.69 -5.42 13.88
C ILE A 343 27.66 -5.56 12.76
N ARG A 344 27.88 -4.96 11.57
CA ARG A 344 26.99 -5.14 10.42
C ARG A 344 26.82 -6.62 10.04
N ARG A 345 27.90 -7.41 10.07
CA ARG A 345 27.82 -8.87 9.84
C ARG A 345 26.97 -9.56 10.90
N MET A 346 27.16 -9.20 12.17
CA MET A 346 26.39 -9.78 13.28
C MET A 346 24.90 -9.42 13.18
N VAL A 347 24.58 -8.17 12.85
CA VAL A 347 23.21 -7.71 12.63
C VAL A 347 22.57 -8.46 11.46
N LEU A 348 23.25 -8.54 10.31
CA LEU A 348 22.77 -9.29 9.15
C LEU A 348 22.44 -10.73 9.52
N LYS A 349 23.34 -11.40 10.23
CA LYS A 349 23.19 -12.82 10.57
C LYS A 349 22.13 -13.08 11.64
N ARG A 350 21.92 -12.18 12.61
CA ARG A 350 21.04 -12.43 13.78
C ARG A 350 19.69 -11.74 13.71
N CYS A 351 19.61 -10.57 13.07
CA CYS A 351 18.46 -9.68 13.20
C CYS A 351 17.58 -9.57 11.95
N VAL A 352 18.16 -9.79 10.77
CA VAL A 352 17.54 -9.44 9.49
C VAL A 352 16.85 -10.67 8.89
N TYR A 353 15.52 -10.60 8.76
CA TYR A 353 14.67 -11.62 8.15
C TYR A 353 13.92 -11.05 6.94
N GLY A 354 13.66 -11.88 5.95
CA GLY A 354 12.96 -11.44 4.75
C GLY A 354 12.28 -12.57 3.99
N VAL A 355 11.13 -12.27 3.40
CA VAL A 355 10.37 -13.19 2.55
C VAL A 355 10.02 -12.50 1.25
N ASP A 356 10.13 -13.23 0.14
CA ASP A 356 9.58 -12.80 -1.15
C ASP A 356 9.05 -14.00 -1.95
N LYS A 357 7.94 -13.81 -2.68
CA LYS A 357 7.35 -14.86 -3.53
C LYS A 357 8.23 -15.16 -4.73
N ASN A 358 8.96 -14.16 -5.24
CA ASN A 358 9.85 -14.30 -6.39
C ASN A 358 11.24 -14.80 -5.94
N PRO A 359 11.68 -16.01 -6.36
CA PRO A 359 13.00 -16.54 -6.02
C PRO A 359 14.14 -15.59 -6.39
N MET A 360 14.00 -14.87 -7.51
CA MET A 360 15.04 -13.96 -7.98
C MET A 360 15.15 -12.71 -7.09
N ALA A 361 14.04 -12.23 -6.52
CA ALA A 361 14.08 -11.12 -5.56
C ALA A 361 14.84 -11.53 -4.29
N VAL A 362 14.65 -12.76 -3.82
CA VAL A 362 15.40 -13.32 -2.68
C VAL A 362 16.90 -13.36 -2.95
N GLU A 363 17.33 -13.83 -4.12
CA GLU A 363 18.75 -13.85 -4.49
C GLU A 363 19.32 -12.43 -4.65
N LEU A 364 18.52 -11.48 -5.15
CA LEU A 364 18.92 -10.08 -5.22
C LEU A 364 19.11 -9.43 -3.84
N ALA A 365 18.21 -9.69 -2.91
CA ALA A 365 18.34 -9.24 -1.53
C ALA A 365 19.63 -9.79 -0.89
N LYS A 366 19.95 -11.07 -1.13
CA LYS A 366 21.20 -11.68 -0.65
C LYS A 366 22.43 -10.97 -1.22
N VAL A 367 22.47 -10.76 -2.53
CA VAL A 367 23.60 -10.08 -3.20
C VAL A 367 23.77 -8.65 -2.68
N ALA A 368 22.68 -7.90 -2.53
CA ALA A 368 22.72 -6.55 -1.97
C ALA A 368 23.27 -6.55 -0.55
N LEU A 369 22.76 -7.42 0.32
CA LEU A 369 23.23 -7.52 1.71
C LEU A 369 24.69 -7.93 1.79
N TRP A 370 25.13 -8.92 1.00
CA TRP A 370 26.54 -9.33 0.96
C TRP A 370 27.49 -8.24 0.46
N LEU A 371 27.10 -7.48 -0.57
CA LEU A 371 27.88 -6.33 -1.04
C LEU A 371 27.97 -5.23 0.01
N HIS A 372 26.92 -5.07 0.81
CA HIS A 372 26.84 -4.05 1.85
C HIS A 372 27.63 -4.41 3.12
N THR A 373 27.63 -5.69 3.50
CA THR A 373 28.32 -6.20 4.69
C THR A 373 29.62 -6.93 4.38
N PHE A 374 30.17 -6.74 3.18
CA PHE A 374 31.39 -7.41 2.77
C PHE A 374 32.55 -7.08 3.71
N THR A 375 33.34 -8.08 4.07
CA THR A 375 34.49 -7.89 4.96
C THR A 375 35.68 -8.66 4.40
N VAL A 376 36.77 -7.95 4.14
CA VAL A 376 37.97 -8.53 3.54
C VAL A 376 38.61 -9.52 4.52
N GLY A 377 38.97 -10.70 4.04
CA GLY A 377 39.55 -11.78 4.86
C GLY A 377 38.55 -12.70 5.55
N ALA A 378 37.24 -12.41 5.47
CA ALA A 378 36.18 -13.25 6.01
C ALA A 378 35.24 -13.74 4.89
N PRO A 379 34.65 -14.95 5.01
CA PRO A 379 33.67 -15.44 4.05
C PRO A 379 32.38 -14.59 4.07
N LEU A 380 31.53 -14.72 3.06
CA LEU A 380 30.18 -14.16 3.13
C LEU A 380 29.36 -14.90 4.19
N SER A 381 28.64 -14.13 5.01
CA SER A 381 27.77 -14.69 6.05
C SER A 381 26.68 -15.55 5.44
N PHE A 382 26.42 -16.70 6.06
CA PHE A 382 25.33 -17.58 5.64
C PHE A 382 23.99 -16.98 6.06
N ILE A 383 23.08 -16.69 5.12
CA ILE A 383 21.81 -15.98 5.39
C ILE A 383 20.55 -16.67 4.82
N ASP A 384 20.68 -17.86 4.21
CA ASP A 384 19.56 -18.63 3.65
C ASP A 384 18.52 -19.04 4.71
N HIS A 385 18.92 -19.06 5.98
CA HIS A 385 18.06 -19.38 7.10
C HIS A 385 17.13 -18.24 7.51
N HIS A 386 17.41 -17.00 7.08
CA HIS A 386 16.61 -15.81 7.36
C HIS A 386 15.94 -15.20 6.12
N LEU A 387 16.49 -15.42 4.91
CA LEU A 387 15.90 -14.96 3.66
C LEU A 387 15.26 -16.12 2.90
N ARG A 388 13.93 -16.09 2.76
CA ARG A 388 13.15 -17.24 2.28
C ARG A 388 12.29 -16.90 1.08
N CYS A 389 12.21 -17.85 0.14
CA CYS A 389 11.26 -17.77 -0.96
C CYS A 389 9.91 -18.37 -0.55
N GLY A 390 8.82 -17.63 -0.73
CA GLY A 390 7.45 -18.10 -0.53
C GLY A 390 6.43 -16.97 -0.51
N ASP A 391 5.16 -17.33 -0.69
CA ASP A 391 4.03 -16.42 -0.55
C ASP A 391 3.73 -16.17 0.93
N SER A 392 4.16 -15.02 1.43
CA SER A 392 3.99 -14.59 2.82
C SER A 392 2.53 -14.42 3.26
N LEU A 393 1.59 -14.30 2.30
CA LEU A 393 0.16 -14.18 2.58
C LEU A 393 -0.54 -15.55 2.67
N PHE A 394 -0.09 -16.55 1.93
CA PHE A 394 -0.80 -17.82 1.83
C PHE A 394 0.04 -19.00 2.31
N GLY A 395 -0.53 -19.75 3.25
CA GLY A 395 0.09 -20.88 3.93
C GLY A 395 -0.78 -21.32 5.10
N SER A 396 -0.40 -22.42 5.76
CA SER A 396 -1.16 -22.96 6.89
C SER A 396 -0.40 -22.75 8.20
N TRP A 397 -1.12 -22.26 9.21
CA TRP A 397 -0.65 -22.31 10.59
C TRP A 397 -0.69 -23.74 11.10
N VAL A 398 0.26 -24.12 11.96
CA VAL A 398 0.40 -25.50 12.47
C VAL A 398 -0.89 -25.95 13.16
N ARG A 399 -1.45 -25.11 14.04
CA ARG A 399 -2.74 -25.39 14.71
C ARG A 399 -3.89 -25.58 13.72
N SER A 400 -4.02 -24.68 12.74
CA SER A 400 -5.07 -24.76 11.70
C SER A 400 -4.95 -26.05 10.88
N GLY A 401 -3.73 -26.43 10.49
CA GLY A 401 -3.47 -27.69 9.80
C GLY A 401 -3.83 -28.93 10.64
N ILE A 402 -3.51 -28.92 11.94
CA ILE A 402 -3.90 -29.98 12.88
C ILE A 402 -5.42 -30.08 12.99
N ASP A 403 -6.11 -28.95 13.14
CA ASP A 403 -7.56 -28.91 13.28
C ASP A 403 -8.26 -29.45 12.04
N LYS A 404 -7.78 -29.06 10.85
CA LYS A 404 -8.29 -29.58 9.57
C LYS A 404 -8.07 -31.08 9.42
N ALA A 405 -6.88 -31.58 9.75
CA ALA A 405 -6.60 -33.02 9.72
C ALA A 405 -7.46 -33.79 10.75
N SER A 406 -7.66 -33.22 11.94
CA SER A 406 -8.46 -33.81 13.01
C SER A 406 -9.95 -33.86 12.65
N ALA A 407 -10.47 -32.83 11.99
CA ALA A 407 -11.84 -32.81 11.49
C ALA A 407 -12.14 -33.91 10.45
N GLN A 408 -11.09 -34.49 9.85
CA GLN A 408 -11.16 -35.58 8.88
C GLN A 408 -10.82 -36.96 9.49
N GLY A 409 -10.69 -37.07 10.83
CA GLY A 409 -10.63 -38.35 11.54
C GLY A 409 -9.26 -38.81 12.05
N SER A 410 -8.16 -38.06 11.82
CA SER A 410 -6.80 -38.60 12.06
C SER A 410 -5.80 -37.66 12.76
N PRO A 411 -5.97 -37.40 14.08
CA PRO A 411 -5.10 -36.45 14.82
C PRO A 411 -3.69 -36.99 15.16
N LEU A 412 -3.43 -38.29 15.06
CA LEU A 412 -2.19 -38.92 15.58
C LEU A 412 -0.99 -38.85 14.61
N LEU A 413 -1.20 -38.52 13.33
CA LEU A 413 -0.17 -38.59 12.30
C LEU A 413 0.84 -37.42 12.35
N LEU A 414 0.50 -36.31 13.00
CA LEU A 414 1.31 -35.09 12.99
C LEU A 414 2.24 -34.94 14.20
N HIS A 415 2.08 -35.72 15.27
CA HIS A 415 2.88 -35.57 16.49
C HIS A 415 4.39 -35.69 16.23
N GLY A 416 4.79 -36.70 15.45
CA GLY A 416 6.20 -36.91 15.08
C GLY A 416 6.78 -35.76 14.25
N PRO A 417 6.19 -35.41 13.09
CA PRO A 417 6.59 -34.25 12.30
C PRO A 417 6.65 -32.93 13.09
N ILE A 418 5.65 -32.64 13.93
CA ILE A 418 5.62 -31.43 14.77
C ILE A 418 6.79 -31.43 15.75
N THR A 419 7.00 -32.53 16.49
CA THR A 419 8.08 -32.62 17.50
C THR A 419 9.46 -32.41 16.85
N ARG A 420 9.67 -32.98 15.65
CA ARG A 420 10.89 -32.77 14.88
C ARG A 420 11.02 -31.32 14.42
N ALA A 421 9.99 -30.74 13.83
CA ALA A 421 10.01 -29.35 13.36
C ALA A 421 10.25 -28.35 14.51
N THR A 422 9.62 -28.54 15.68
CA THR A 422 9.84 -27.68 16.86
C THR A 422 11.25 -27.82 17.42
N SER A 423 11.86 -29.01 17.31
CA SER A 423 13.25 -29.24 17.75
C SER A 423 14.26 -28.50 16.86
N ALA A 424 13.88 -28.12 15.63
CA ALA A 424 14.75 -27.38 14.73
C ALA A 424 15.08 -25.97 15.24
N ALA A 425 14.28 -25.43 16.18
CA ALA A 425 14.56 -24.15 16.84
C ALA A 425 15.93 -24.13 17.55
N ALA A 426 16.35 -25.24 18.15
CA ALA A 426 17.66 -25.34 18.80
C ALA A 426 18.81 -25.33 17.77
N SER A 427 18.60 -25.97 16.62
CA SER A 427 19.55 -25.91 15.50
C SER A 427 19.68 -24.50 14.93
N MET A 428 18.57 -23.74 14.85
CA MET A 428 18.60 -22.33 14.46
C MET A 428 19.43 -21.47 15.41
N GLN A 429 19.27 -21.65 16.73
CA GLN A 429 20.10 -20.96 17.72
C GLN A 429 21.59 -21.28 17.58
N ALA A 430 21.94 -22.52 17.21
CA ALA A 430 23.32 -22.90 16.94
C ALA A 430 23.88 -22.17 15.71
N ILE A 431 23.08 -21.97 14.65
CA ILE A 431 23.47 -21.20 13.47
C ILE A 431 23.72 -19.73 13.85
N GLU A 432 22.82 -19.12 14.62
CA GLU A 432 22.92 -17.72 15.08
C GLU A 432 24.14 -17.46 15.98
N GLY A 433 24.64 -18.49 16.68
CA GLY A 433 25.81 -18.39 17.55
C GLY A 433 27.16 -18.39 16.83
N LEU A 434 27.23 -18.93 15.61
CA LEU A 434 28.46 -18.99 14.80
C LEU A 434 28.80 -17.62 14.21
N THR A 435 30.08 -17.26 14.18
CA THR A 435 30.50 -15.92 13.72
C THR A 435 30.65 -15.82 12.21
N ASP A 436 30.84 -16.95 11.53
CA ASP A 436 31.28 -17.03 10.12
C ASP A 436 32.53 -16.17 9.87
N ALA A 437 33.45 -16.16 10.85
CA ALA A 437 34.77 -15.60 10.67
C ALA A 437 35.64 -16.50 9.78
N GLU A 438 35.30 -17.79 9.71
CA GLU A 438 35.98 -18.81 8.91
C GLU A 438 35.03 -19.50 7.94
N ILE A 439 35.54 -19.91 6.78
CA ILE A 439 34.75 -20.64 5.78
C ILE A 439 34.15 -21.95 6.32
N ALA A 440 34.86 -22.61 7.24
CA ALA A 440 34.39 -23.83 7.89
C ALA A 440 33.17 -23.58 8.80
N GLU A 441 33.06 -22.40 9.41
CA GLU A 441 31.87 -22.00 10.16
C GLU A 441 30.69 -21.74 9.21
N ALA A 442 30.92 -21.05 8.09
CA ALA A 442 29.89 -20.77 7.10
C ALA A 442 29.32 -22.08 6.47
N HIS A 443 30.19 -23.04 6.12
CA HIS A 443 29.76 -24.37 5.67
C HIS A 443 29.01 -25.12 6.77
N ARG A 444 29.46 -25.06 8.02
CA ARG A 444 28.75 -25.67 9.15
C ARG A 444 27.37 -25.05 9.35
N SER A 445 27.22 -23.73 9.19
CA SER A 445 25.92 -23.07 9.20
C SER A 445 25.01 -23.60 8.09
N ALA A 446 25.53 -23.81 6.88
CA ALA A 446 24.79 -24.42 5.78
C ALA A 446 24.39 -25.88 6.08
N ASP A 447 25.31 -26.71 6.58
CA ASP A 447 25.06 -28.11 6.93
C ASP A 447 24.00 -28.25 8.03
N ILE A 448 24.09 -27.44 9.09
CA ILE A 448 23.08 -27.42 10.16
C ILE A 448 21.72 -27.03 9.57
N PHE A 449 21.69 -26.07 8.65
CA PHE A 449 20.45 -25.62 8.03
C PHE A 449 19.83 -26.66 7.09
N GLU A 450 20.62 -27.43 6.35
CA GLU A 450 20.10 -28.59 5.61
C GLU A 450 19.46 -29.60 6.57
N GLY A 451 20.07 -29.84 7.74
CA GLY A 451 19.45 -30.62 8.81
C GLY A 451 18.12 -30.02 9.30
N VAL A 452 18.01 -28.69 9.40
CA VAL A 452 16.75 -27.98 9.73
C VAL A 452 15.69 -28.20 8.65
N LYS A 453 16.06 -28.11 7.36
CA LYS A 453 15.14 -28.40 6.24
C LYS A 453 14.64 -29.85 6.31
N ASP A 454 15.51 -30.80 6.60
CA ASP A 454 15.11 -32.20 6.77
C ASP A 454 14.12 -32.38 7.94
N MET A 455 14.39 -31.75 9.09
CA MET A 455 13.52 -31.82 10.27
C MET A 455 12.13 -31.20 10.04
N THR A 456 12.04 -30.21 9.15
CA THR A 456 10.82 -29.43 8.89
C THR A 456 10.02 -29.90 7.66
N SER A 457 10.69 -30.49 6.67
CA SER A 457 10.15 -30.86 5.34
C SER A 457 8.83 -31.64 5.38
N ALA A 458 8.74 -32.64 6.26
CA ALA A 458 7.55 -33.48 6.40
C ALA A 458 6.31 -32.67 6.82
N LEU A 459 6.49 -31.74 7.77
CA LEU A 459 5.39 -30.91 8.24
C LEU A 459 5.05 -29.83 7.20
N ASP A 460 6.05 -29.22 6.59
CA ASP A 460 5.86 -28.20 5.56
C ASP A 460 5.06 -28.74 4.36
N ALA A 461 5.50 -29.88 3.80
CA ALA A 461 4.82 -30.51 2.66
C ALA A 461 3.36 -30.86 2.99
N PHE A 462 3.10 -31.37 4.20
CA PHE A 462 1.75 -31.69 4.62
C PHE A 462 0.88 -30.43 4.76
N LEU A 463 1.37 -29.39 5.42
CA LEU A 463 0.64 -28.14 5.61
C LEU A 463 0.35 -27.44 4.28
N SER A 464 1.32 -27.40 3.38
CA SER A 464 1.16 -26.85 2.03
C SER A 464 0.14 -27.65 1.22
N LEU A 465 0.14 -28.98 1.32
CA LEU A 465 -0.86 -29.82 0.65
C LEU A 465 -2.27 -29.59 1.21
N VAL A 466 -2.41 -29.50 2.54
CA VAL A 466 -3.69 -29.20 3.18
C VAL A 466 -4.21 -27.82 2.74
N HIS A 467 -3.34 -26.82 2.68
CA HIS A 467 -3.72 -25.49 2.20
C HIS A 467 -4.12 -25.51 0.73
N ALA A 468 -3.41 -26.27 -0.12
CA ALA A 468 -3.75 -26.43 -1.52
C ALA A 468 -5.16 -27.02 -1.72
N PHE A 469 -5.60 -27.93 -0.86
CA PHE A 469 -6.98 -28.46 -0.92
C PHE A 469 -8.04 -27.39 -0.62
N ASP A 470 -7.75 -26.40 0.24
CA ASP A 470 -8.66 -25.27 0.47
C ASP A 470 -8.81 -24.41 -0.80
N TRP A 471 -7.70 -24.22 -1.52
CA TRP A 471 -7.69 -23.48 -2.78
C TRP A 471 -8.47 -24.18 -3.89
N LEU A 472 -8.41 -25.52 -3.96
CA LEU A 472 -9.18 -26.31 -4.93
C LEU A 472 -10.70 -26.30 -4.66
N ASP A 473 -11.16 -25.78 -3.51
CA ASP A 473 -12.58 -25.62 -3.15
C ASP A 473 -13.39 -26.92 -3.30
N ILE A 474 -12.86 -28.00 -2.72
CA ILE A 474 -13.39 -29.35 -2.90
C ILE A 474 -14.76 -29.50 -2.19
N ARG A 475 -15.85 -29.53 -2.97
CA ARG A 475 -17.23 -29.56 -2.46
C ARG A 475 -18.00 -30.85 -2.75
N GLY A 476 -17.61 -31.61 -3.77
CA GLY A 476 -18.31 -32.83 -4.20
C GLY A 476 -18.37 -33.89 -3.10
N ARG A 477 -19.48 -34.65 -3.03
CA ARG A 477 -19.62 -35.72 -2.02
C ARG A 477 -18.55 -36.80 -2.18
N GLU A 478 -18.29 -37.23 -3.41
CA GLU A 478 -17.25 -38.21 -3.75
C GLU A 478 -15.86 -37.65 -3.45
N ASP A 479 -15.64 -36.37 -3.74
CA ASP A 479 -14.36 -35.70 -3.50
C ASP A 479 -14.05 -35.56 -2.00
N ARG A 480 -15.06 -35.25 -1.18
CA ARG A 480 -14.92 -35.26 0.29
C ARG A 480 -14.64 -36.64 0.84
N ALA A 481 -15.27 -37.68 0.28
CA ALA A 481 -14.98 -39.06 0.69
C ALA A 481 -13.53 -39.45 0.35
N ALA A 482 -13.02 -39.02 -0.81
CA ALA A 482 -11.64 -39.21 -1.20
C ALA A 482 -10.66 -38.48 -0.26
N LEU A 483 -10.92 -37.21 0.09
CA LEU A 483 -10.11 -36.47 1.08
C LEU A 483 -10.11 -37.14 2.45
N HIS A 484 -11.27 -37.56 2.96
CA HIS A 484 -11.36 -38.26 4.24
C HIS A 484 -10.54 -39.56 4.23
N ALA A 485 -10.64 -40.34 3.15
CA ALA A 485 -9.87 -41.57 2.99
C ALA A 485 -8.34 -41.32 2.96
N PHE A 486 -7.90 -40.17 2.41
CA PHE A 486 -6.52 -39.73 2.49
C PHE A 486 -6.10 -39.42 3.93
N PHE A 487 -6.84 -38.60 4.68
CA PHE A 487 -6.48 -38.26 6.06
C PHE A 487 -6.49 -39.48 7.00
N ASP A 488 -7.37 -40.44 6.76
CA ASP A 488 -7.39 -41.74 7.46
C ASP A 488 -6.21 -42.66 7.11
N GLY A 489 -5.36 -42.30 6.14
CA GLY A 489 -4.23 -43.11 5.68
C GLY A 489 -4.62 -44.31 4.81
N GLN A 490 -5.84 -44.35 4.27
CA GLN A 490 -6.33 -45.48 3.47
C GLN A 490 -5.63 -45.60 2.10
N PHE A 491 -4.98 -44.53 1.64
CA PHE A 491 -4.22 -44.48 0.39
C PHE A 491 -2.70 -44.59 0.57
N GLY A 492 -2.23 -44.78 1.80
CA GLY A 492 -0.82 -44.69 2.17
C GLY A 492 -0.61 -43.67 3.30
N ASP A 493 0.64 -43.56 3.76
CA ASP A 493 1.00 -42.57 4.79
C ASP A 493 0.86 -41.14 4.23
N PRO A 494 0.00 -40.27 4.83
CA PRO A 494 -0.26 -38.94 4.29
C PRO A 494 0.98 -38.04 4.20
N ILE A 495 1.95 -38.21 5.09
CA ILE A 495 3.21 -37.45 5.07
C ILE A 495 4.06 -37.87 3.89
N ASN A 496 4.23 -39.18 3.66
CA ASN A 496 4.97 -39.69 2.50
C ASN A 496 4.30 -39.30 1.18
N LEU A 497 2.97 -39.30 1.11
CA LEU A 497 2.23 -38.83 -0.06
C LEU A 497 2.42 -37.32 -0.28
N ALA A 498 2.38 -36.50 0.78
CA ALA A 498 2.66 -35.07 0.69
C ALA A 498 4.09 -34.78 0.22
N LEU A 499 5.08 -35.56 0.70
CA LEU A 499 6.49 -35.49 0.29
C LEU A 499 6.75 -36.02 -1.13
N GLY A 500 5.77 -36.63 -1.79
CA GLY A 500 5.97 -37.29 -3.08
C GLY A 500 6.79 -38.58 -3.03
N ARG A 501 6.98 -39.17 -1.83
CA ARG A 501 7.81 -40.37 -1.59
C ARG A 501 7.00 -41.67 -1.50
N GLY A 502 5.69 -41.62 -1.71
CA GLY A 502 4.80 -42.78 -1.66
C GLY A 502 3.85 -42.86 -2.85
N GLU A 503 3.40 -44.07 -3.17
CA GLU A 503 2.40 -44.32 -4.20
C GLU A 503 1.01 -44.45 -3.58
N ILE A 504 -0.02 -43.98 -4.30
CA ILE A 504 -1.41 -44.16 -3.90
C ILE A 504 -1.76 -45.64 -4.01
N VAL A 505 -2.21 -46.23 -2.91
CA VAL A 505 -2.69 -47.61 -2.90
C VAL A 505 -4.00 -47.72 -3.70
N ASN A 506 -3.90 -48.16 -4.95
CA ASN A 506 -5.02 -48.26 -5.89
C ASN A 506 -5.85 -49.54 -5.67
N GLY A 507 -6.76 -49.48 -4.68
CA GLY A 507 -7.72 -50.56 -4.42
C GLY A 507 -9.17 -50.10 -4.29
N ARG A 508 -9.44 -48.79 -4.39
CA ARG A 508 -10.76 -48.19 -4.14
C ARG A 508 -11.14 -47.17 -5.22
N PRO A 509 -12.43 -46.99 -5.55
CA PRO A 509 -12.89 -45.96 -6.49
C PRO A 509 -12.41 -44.55 -6.16
N GLU A 510 -12.36 -44.22 -4.86
CA GLU A 510 -11.96 -42.91 -4.34
C GLU A 510 -10.47 -42.60 -4.58
N ALA A 511 -9.63 -43.62 -4.76
CA ALA A 511 -8.18 -43.46 -4.94
C ALA A 511 -7.84 -42.76 -6.26
N ARG A 512 -8.57 -43.07 -7.34
CA ARG A 512 -8.40 -42.40 -8.64
C ARG A 512 -8.74 -40.92 -8.55
N ARG A 513 -9.85 -40.61 -7.88
CA ARG A 513 -10.30 -39.23 -7.70
C ARG A 513 -9.33 -38.44 -6.84
N PHE A 514 -8.81 -39.04 -5.76
CA PHE A 514 -7.76 -38.43 -4.96
C PHE A 514 -6.47 -38.18 -5.74
N ALA A 515 -6.06 -39.09 -6.62
CA ALA A 515 -4.87 -38.91 -7.46
C ALA A 515 -4.96 -37.66 -8.36
N GLU A 516 -6.14 -37.40 -8.94
CA GLU A 516 -6.38 -36.18 -9.74
C GLU A 516 -6.21 -34.90 -8.90
N PHE A 517 -6.73 -34.88 -7.67
CA PHE A 517 -6.61 -33.72 -6.78
C PHE A 517 -5.22 -33.55 -6.20
N LEU A 518 -4.53 -34.64 -5.87
CA LEU A 518 -3.17 -34.60 -5.36
C LEU A 518 -2.23 -33.97 -6.40
N GLU A 519 -2.41 -34.30 -7.67
CA GLU A 519 -1.61 -33.70 -8.76
C GLU A 519 -1.91 -32.20 -8.92
N GLN A 520 -3.18 -31.81 -8.96
CA GLN A 520 -3.58 -30.40 -9.01
C GLN A 520 -3.06 -29.61 -7.80
N ALA A 521 -3.12 -30.20 -6.61
CA ALA A 521 -2.64 -29.60 -5.38
C ALA A 521 -1.12 -29.44 -5.40
N ARG A 522 -0.36 -30.42 -5.89
CA ARG A 522 1.10 -30.31 -6.05
C ARG A 522 1.50 -29.24 -7.04
N MET A 523 0.81 -29.15 -8.18
CA MET A 523 1.01 -28.07 -9.14
C MET A 523 0.76 -26.71 -8.48
N LEU A 524 -0.31 -26.60 -7.68
CA LEU A 524 -0.63 -25.37 -6.98
C LEU A 524 0.42 -25.01 -5.92
N VAL A 525 0.91 -25.97 -5.13
CA VAL A 525 1.98 -25.75 -4.16
C VAL A 525 3.25 -25.23 -4.85
N ALA A 526 3.59 -25.77 -6.03
CA ALA A 526 4.74 -25.32 -6.80
C ALA A 526 4.55 -23.93 -7.43
N GLU A 527 3.37 -23.63 -7.96
CA GLU A 527 3.04 -22.34 -8.58
C GLU A 527 2.90 -21.21 -7.54
N GLU A 528 2.15 -21.44 -6.45
CA GLU A 528 1.83 -20.41 -5.45
C GLU A 528 2.87 -20.29 -4.33
N ARG A 529 3.70 -21.32 -4.11
CA ARG A 529 4.81 -21.32 -3.13
C ARG A 529 4.36 -20.95 -1.71
N PHE A 530 3.33 -21.62 -1.21
CA PHE A 530 2.77 -21.33 0.12
C PHE A 530 3.83 -21.30 1.23
N LEU A 531 3.78 -20.29 2.09
CA LEU A 531 4.75 -20.11 3.19
C LEU A 531 4.12 -20.45 4.55
N ASN A 532 4.55 -21.58 5.12
CA ASN A 532 4.14 -21.98 6.47
C ASN A 532 5.07 -21.33 7.51
N TRP A 533 4.75 -20.10 7.94
CA TRP A 533 5.58 -19.24 8.81
C TRP A 533 6.28 -19.94 9.99
N GLN A 534 5.55 -20.79 10.73
CA GLN A 534 6.10 -21.51 11.88
C GLN A 534 7.21 -22.49 11.48
N VAL A 535 7.02 -23.16 10.35
CA VAL A 535 7.92 -24.20 9.84
C VAL A 535 9.11 -23.60 9.13
N VAL A 536 8.91 -22.49 8.41
CA VAL A 536 9.95 -21.77 7.68
C VAL A 536 10.93 -21.07 8.62
N PHE A 537 10.45 -20.53 9.75
CA PHE A 537 11.27 -19.82 10.73
C PHE A 537 11.18 -20.45 12.13
N PRO A 538 11.65 -21.69 12.33
CA PRO A 538 11.36 -22.44 13.54
C PRO A 538 11.92 -21.80 14.83
N GLY A 539 12.99 -21.00 14.72
CA GLY A 539 13.57 -20.26 15.85
C GLY A 539 12.81 -19.00 16.28
N VAL A 540 11.77 -18.57 15.54
CA VAL A 540 10.98 -17.36 15.84
C VAL A 540 9.78 -17.65 16.75
N TRP A 541 9.29 -18.89 16.74
CA TRP A 541 8.01 -19.27 17.34
C TRP A 541 8.17 -20.19 18.54
N SER A 542 7.26 -20.08 19.49
CA SER A 542 7.15 -20.97 20.64
C SER A 542 5.76 -21.60 20.70
N ASP A 543 5.62 -22.73 21.41
CA ASP A 543 4.33 -23.40 21.67
C ASP A 543 3.43 -23.53 20.43
N TRP A 544 3.90 -24.25 19.40
CA TRP A 544 3.26 -24.26 18.07
C TRP A 544 1.86 -24.89 18.04
N GLN A 545 1.48 -25.61 19.11
CA GLN A 545 0.18 -26.29 19.21
C GLN A 545 -0.87 -25.44 19.92
N SER A 546 -0.48 -24.28 20.44
CA SER A 546 -1.37 -23.34 21.10
C SER A 546 -2.47 -22.82 20.18
N ASN A 547 -3.60 -22.42 20.76
CA ASN A 547 -4.71 -21.79 20.02
C ASN A 547 -4.42 -20.34 19.63
N ARG A 548 -3.37 -19.74 20.18
CA ARG A 548 -2.86 -18.42 19.80
C ARG A 548 -1.41 -18.57 19.36
N LEU A 549 -1.00 -17.82 18.36
CA LEU A 549 0.41 -17.77 17.98
C LEU A 549 1.24 -17.23 19.15
N GLN A 550 2.32 -17.93 19.50
CA GLN A 550 3.29 -17.50 20.50
C GLN A 550 4.68 -17.36 19.89
N GLY A 551 5.41 -16.35 20.33
CA GLY A 551 6.62 -15.88 19.64
C GLY A 551 6.28 -14.85 18.57
N GLY A 552 7.03 -14.85 17.48
CA GLY A 552 6.90 -13.86 16.39
C GLY A 552 8.08 -12.92 16.31
N PHE A 553 8.01 -11.95 15.39
CA PHE A 553 9.04 -10.96 15.14
C PHE A 553 8.93 -9.77 16.11
N ASP A 554 10.05 -9.18 16.51
CA ASP A 554 10.06 -7.96 17.31
C ASP A 554 9.58 -6.76 16.47
N ALA A 555 9.89 -6.75 15.17
CA ALA A 555 9.28 -5.82 14.25
C ALA A 555 9.02 -6.39 12.85
N VAL A 556 8.07 -5.77 12.16
CA VAL A 556 7.81 -5.98 10.74
C VAL A 556 7.92 -4.63 10.02
N ILE A 557 8.77 -4.56 9.00
CA ILE A 557 9.00 -3.36 8.19
C ILE A 557 8.80 -3.66 6.70
N GLY A 558 8.63 -2.63 5.88
CA GLY A 558 8.68 -2.79 4.42
C GLY A 558 7.68 -1.93 3.65
N ASN A 559 7.65 -2.15 2.33
CA ASN A 559 6.69 -1.57 1.41
C ASN A 559 5.95 -2.70 0.67
N PRO A 560 4.84 -3.23 1.21
CA PRO A 560 4.10 -4.29 0.56
C PRO A 560 3.49 -3.83 -0.77
N PRO A 561 3.17 -4.75 -1.69
CA PRO A 561 2.58 -4.44 -2.99
C PRO A 561 1.20 -3.76 -2.86
N TRP A 562 0.96 -2.70 -3.63
CA TRP A 562 -0.26 -1.86 -3.53
C TRP A 562 -1.44 -2.34 -4.39
N ASP A 563 -1.25 -3.36 -5.21
CA ASP A 563 -2.21 -3.76 -6.24
C ASP A 563 -3.42 -4.52 -5.71
N ARG A 564 -4.46 -4.60 -6.55
CA ARG A 564 -5.67 -5.38 -6.29
C ARG A 564 -5.41 -6.85 -6.60
N MET A 565 -5.93 -7.75 -5.77
CA MET A 565 -5.91 -9.19 -6.07
C MET A 565 -6.75 -9.55 -7.31
N LYS A 566 -7.79 -8.77 -7.59
CA LYS A 566 -8.68 -9.01 -8.73
C LYS A 566 -7.99 -8.65 -10.05
N LEU A 567 -8.00 -9.60 -10.99
CA LEU A 567 -7.48 -9.41 -12.34
C LEU A 567 -8.17 -8.25 -13.07
N GLN A 568 -7.39 -7.26 -13.50
CA GLN A 568 -7.88 -6.11 -14.27
C GLN A 568 -7.82 -6.42 -15.77
N GLN A 569 -8.98 -6.60 -16.41
CA GLN A 569 -9.05 -6.97 -17.84
C GLN A 569 -8.30 -5.99 -18.75
N VAL A 570 -8.49 -4.68 -18.56
CA VAL A 570 -7.85 -3.66 -19.41
C VAL A 570 -6.32 -3.77 -19.32
N GLU A 571 -5.78 -3.92 -18.11
CA GLU A 571 -4.34 -4.02 -17.89
C GLU A 571 -3.78 -5.34 -18.43
N TRP A 572 -4.48 -6.45 -18.20
CA TRP A 572 -4.05 -7.76 -18.68
C TRP A 572 -4.01 -7.85 -20.21
N PHE A 573 -5.01 -7.29 -20.91
CA PHE A 573 -5.08 -7.31 -22.37
C PHE A 573 -4.21 -6.23 -23.04
N ALA A 574 -3.83 -5.14 -22.37
CA ALA A 574 -3.12 -4.02 -23.01
C ALA A 574 -1.80 -4.41 -23.72
N LEU A 575 -1.06 -5.40 -23.19
CA LEU A 575 0.18 -5.92 -23.82
C LEU A 575 -0.06 -7.10 -24.78
N ARG A 576 -1.21 -7.76 -24.68
CA ARG A 576 -1.50 -9.01 -25.38
C ARG A 576 -2.40 -8.79 -26.60
N ARG A 577 -3.47 -7.98 -26.45
CA ARG A 577 -4.42 -7.55 -27.49
C ARG A 577 -4.98 -6.15 -27.17
N ARG A 578 -4.34 -5.11 -27.73
CA ARG A 578 -4.62 -3.69 -27.42
C ARG A 578 -6.03 -3.25 -27.81
N ASP A 579 -6.61 -3.82 -28.86
CA ASP A 579 -7.97 -3.56 -29.32
C ASP A 579 -9.02 -3.92 -28.27
N ILE A 580 -8.86 -5.05 -27.57
CA ILE A 580 -9.74 -5.47 -26.46
C ILE A 580 -9.63 -4.49 -25.27
N ALA A 581 -8.41 -4.05 -24.96
CA ALA A 581 -8.17 -3.10 -23.87
C ALA A 581 -8.84 -1.73 -24.14
N MET A 582 -8.87 -1.29 -25.40
CA MET A 582 -9.38 0.03 -25.82
C MET A 582 -10.88 0.08 -26.13
N ALA A 583 -11.64 -1.00 -25.87
CA ALA A 583 -13.07 -1.03 -26.10
C ALA A 583 -13.84 0.05 -25.30
N GLN A 584 -14.75 0.78 -25.97
CA GLN A 584 -15.45 1.94 -25.41
C GLN A 584 -16.40 1.61 -24.25
N ARG A 585 -17.03 0.43 -24.27
CA ARG A 585 -17.93 -0.05 -23.20
C ARG A 585 -17.41 -1.37 -22.63
N ALA A 586 -17.69 -1.62 -21.36
CA ALA A 586 -17.36 -2.90 -20.73
C ALA A 586 -18.05 -4.09 -21.44
N SER A 587 -19.29 -3.91 -21.90
CA SER A 587 -20.03 -4.93 -22.66
C SER A 587 -19.37 -5.28 -24.00
N ASP A 588 -18.78 -4.30 -24.70
CA ASP A 588 -18.06 -4.54 -25.94
C ASP A 588 -16.80 -5.40 -25.70
N ARG A 589 -16.05 -5.10 -24.63
CA ARG A 589 -14.90 -5.91 -24.22
C ARG A 589 -15.30 -7.34 -23.86
N THR A 590 -16.39 -7.52 -23.11
CA THR A 590 -16.92 -8.85 -22.78
C THR A 590 -17.24 -9.66 -24.04
N ARG A 591 -17.84 -9.03 -25.06
CA ARG A 591 -18.11 -9.67 -26.35
C ARG A 591 -16.82 -10.09 -27.06
N MET A 592 -15.82 -9.20 -27.14
CA MET A 592 -14.53 -9.50 -27.78
C MET A 592 -13.77 -10.65 -27.10
N ILE A 593 -13.82 -10.74 -25.76
CA ILE A 593 -13.23 -11.86 -25.01
C ILE A 593 -13.97 -13.18 -25.33
N ALA A 594 -15.30 -13.13 -25.46
CA ALA A 594 -16.07 -14.30 -25.86
C ALA A 594 -15.75 -14.76 -27.29
N ASP A 595 -15.48 -13.82 -28.21
CA ASP A 595 -15.06 -14.12 -29.58
C ASP A 595 -13.70 -14.84 -29.62
N LEU A 596 -12.73 -14.45 -28.76
CA LEU A 596 -11.45 -15.18 -28.61
C LEU A 596 -11.66 -16.63 -28.20
N ARG A 597 -12.53 -16.86 -27.20
CA ARG A 597 -12.87 -18.20 -26.73
C ARG A 597 -13.51 -19.04 -27.84
N ALA A 598 -14.46 -18.46 -28.57
CA ALA A 598 -15.12 -19.14 -29.69
C ALA A 598 -14.14 -19.49 -30.83
N ALA A 599 -13.09 -18.70 -31.00
CA ALA A 599 -12.04 -18.92 -31.98
C ALA A 599 -10.99 -19.96 -31.55
N GLY A 600 -10.99 -20.41 -30.29
CA GLY A 600 -9.95 -21.30 -29.75
C GLY A 600 -8.57 -20.64 -29.66
N ASP A 601 -8.52 -19.32 -29.45
CA ASP A 601 -7.26 -18.58 -29.28
C ASP A 601 -6.62 -18.96 -27.92
N PRO A 602 -5.35 -19.41 -27.87
CA PRO A 602 -4.67 -19.79 -26.61
C PRO A 602 -4.68 -18.69 -25.55
N LEU A 603 -4.75 -17.42 -25.98
CA LEU A 603 -4.87 -16.28 -25.09
C LEU A 603 -6.14 -16.32 -24.21
N ALA A 604 -7.21 -16.95 -24.69
CA ALA A 604 -8.43 -17.13 -23.91
C ALA A 604 -8.22 -18.10 -22.74
N GLU A 605 -7.49 -19.19 -22.96
CA GLU A 605 -7.15 -20.17 -21.91
C GLU A 605 -6.22 -19.55 -20.86
N ASP A 606 -5.21 -18.78 -21.30
CA ASP A 606 -4.32 -18.03 -20.40
C ASP A 606 -5.09 -17.02 -19.54
N PHE A 607 -6.06 -16.32 -20.14
CA PHE A 607 -6.91 -15.36 -19.42
C PHE A 607 -7.79 -16.06 -18.39
N GLU A 608 -8.41 -17.19 -18.75
CA GLU A 608 -9.23 -17.99 -17.83
C GLU A 608 -8.42 -18.51 -16.66
N LYS A 609 -7.24 -19.11 -16.92
CA LYS A 609 -6.35 -19.58 -15.86
C LYS A 609 -5.99 -18.46 -14.90
N ALA A 610 -5.61 -17.28 -15.42
CA ALA A 610 -5.28 -16.11 -14.59
C ALA A 610 -6.48 -15.59 -13.79
N SER A 611 -7.67 -15.56 -14.40
CA SER A 611 -8.90 -15.12 -13.75
C SER A 611 -9.31 -16.07 -12.62
N ASP A 612 -9.32 -17.38 -12.88
CA ASP A 612 -9.66 -18.41 -11.90
C ASP A 612 -8.69 -18.40 -10.71
N ARG A 613 -7.39 -18.17 -10.96
CA ARG A 613 -6.37 -18.02 -9.90
C ARG A 613 -6.60 -16.79 -9.04
N ALA A 614 -6.90 -15.63 -9.64
CA ALA A 614 -7.22 -14.42 -8.90
C ALA A 614 -8.49 -14.59 -8.04
N GLU A 615 -9.52 -15.23 -8.59
CA GLU A 615 -10.75 -15.53 -7.86
C GLU A 615 -10.54 -16.54 -6.71
N ALA A 616 -9.72 -17.57 -6.93
CA ALA A 616 -9.35 -18.54 -5.89
C ALA A 616 -8.61 -17.86 -4.73
N SER A 617 -7.65 -16.98 -5.03
CA SER A 617 -6.88 -16.23 -4.03
C SER A 617 -7.79 -15.38 -3.15
N VAL A 618 -8.74 -14.64 -3.74
CA VAL A 618 -9.72 -13.82 -3.02
C VAL A 618 -10.67 -14.69 -2.18
N ARG A 619 -11.12 -15.83 -2.73
CA ARG A 619 -11.97 -16.77 -2.00
C ARG A 619 -11.25 -17.31 -0.77
N VAL A 620 -10.00 -17.74 -0.91
CA VAL A 620 -9.20 -18.30 0.19
C VAL A 620 -8.91 -17.24 1.23
N ALA A 621 -8.52 -16.02 0.84
CA ALA A 621 -8.29 -14.92 1.78
C ALA A 621 -9.52 -14.65 2.66
N ARG A 622 -10.73 -14.75 2.10
CA ARG A 622 -11.99 -14.58 2.84
C ARG A 622 -12.38 -15.78 3.70
N ALA A 623 -12.01 -17.00 3.28
CA ALA A 623 -12.46 -18.24 3.91
C ALA A 623 -11.48 -18.79 4.96
N SER A 624 -10.18 -18.44 4.88
CA SER A 624 -9.16 -19.05 5.74
C SER A 624 -9.26 -18.62 7.20
N GLY A 625 -9.88 -17.46 7.46
CA GLY A 625 -9.95 -16.85 8.79
C GLY A 625 -8.68 -16.07 9.18
N ASP A 626 -7.66 -16.03 8.32
CA ASP A 626 -6.43 -15.29 8.57
C ASP A 626 -6.59 -13.78 8.36
N TYR A 627 -7.58 -13.37 7.55
CA TYR A 627 -7.81 -11.98 7.16
C TYR A 627 -9.21 -11.45 7.51
N PRO A 628 -9.64 -11.54 8.79
CA PRO A 628 -11.02 -11.30 9.17
C PRO A 628 -11.50 -9.86 8.99
N LEU A 629 -10.61 -8.87 8.91
CA LEU A 629 -10.94 -7.45 8.85
C LEU A 629 -10.59 -6.80 7.52
N LEU A 630 -9.60 -7.31 6.77
CA LEU A 630 -9.09 -6.65 5.56
C LEU A 630 -9.28 -7.43 4.24
N SER A 631 -10.01 -8.57 4.26
CA SER A 631 -10.39 -9.32 3.04
C SER A 631 -11.77 -8.98 2.46
N GLY A 632 -12.42 -7.93 2.97
CA GLY A 632 -13.76 -7.49 2.53
C GLY A 632 -13.73 -6.61 1.27
N GLY A 633 -14.82 -6.60 0.49
CA GLY A 633 -14.91 -5.76 -0.72
C GLY A 633 -13.93 -6.17 -1.82
N ASP A 634 -13.48 -5.20 -2.63
CA ASP A 634 -12.37 -5.39 -3.57
C ASP A 634 -11.05 -5.50 -2.78
N VAL A 635 -10.49 -6.71 -2.72
CA VAL A 635 -9.32 -7.02 -1.87
C VAL A 635 -8.04 -6.46 -2.48
N ASN A 636 -7.27 -5.72 -1.67
CA ASN A 636 -5.94 -5.22 -2.04
C ASN A 636 -4.85 -6.07 -1.37
N LEU A 637 -3.70 -6.22 -2.02
CA LEU A 637 -2.59 -7.00 -1.47
C LEU A 637 -2.03 -6.36 -0.19
N TYR A 638 -1.75 -5.05 -0.22
CA TYR A 638 -1.19 -4.34 0.94
C TYR A 638 -2.04 -4.51 2.20
N SER A 639 -3.37 -4.59 2.08
CA SER A 639 -4.25 -4.71 3.23
C SER A 639 -4.13 -6.07 3.90
N LEU A 640 -3.95 -7.14 3.12
CA LEU A 640 -3.65 -8.47 3.68
C LEU A 640 -2.25 -8.52 4.31
N PHE A 641 -1.27 -7.83 3.72
CA PHE A 641 0.06 -7.70 4.33
C PHE A 641 0.03 -6.99 5.69
N VAL A 642 -0.81 -5.96 5.85
CA VAL A 642 -0.98 -5.28 7.15
C VAL A 642 -1.54 -6.24 8.21
N GLU A 643 -2.58 -7.01 7.88
CA GLU A 643 -3.14 -8.00 8.81
C GLU A 643 -2.15 -9.14 9.09
N ARG A 644 -1.41 -9.59 8.07
CA ARG A 644 -0.34 -10.59 8.21
C ARG A 644 0.77 -10.08 9.12
N ALA A 645 1.20 -8.83 8.96
CA ALA A 645 2.22 -8.19 9.81
C ALA A 645 1.77 -8.15 11.28
N MET A 646 0.50 -7.80 11.53
CA MET A 646 -0.09 -7.84 12.88
C MET A 646 -0.13 -9.25 13.48
N ALA A 647 -0.30 -10.29 12.65
CA ALA A 647 -0.33 -11.67 13.10
C ALA A 647 1.07 -12.25 13.39
N ILE A 648 2.10 -11.82 12.66
CA ILE A 648 3.47 -12.36 12.80
C ILE A 648 4.36 -11.59 13.79
N VAL A 649 3.99 -10.36 14.14
CA VAL A 649 4.71 -9.56 15.13
C VAL A 649 4.33 -10.01 16.56
N LYS A 650 5.27 -9.92 17.50
CA LYS A 650 5.02 -10.17 18.93
C LYS A 650 3.96 -9.20 19.47
N SER A 651 3.27 -9.60 20.54
CA SER A 651 2.25 -8.76 21.18
C SER A 651 2.76 -7.39 21.63
N ASP A 652 4.04 -7.27 21.98
CA ASP A 652 4.72 -6.04 22.37
C ASP A 652 5.68 -5.50 21.29
N GLY A 653 5.63 -6.07 20.08
CA GLY A 653 6.44 -5.66 18.94
C GLY A 653 5.82 -4.51 18.15
N MET A 654 6.47 -4.12 17.06
CA MET A 654 6.11 -2.96 16.25
C MET A 654 5.98 -3.31 14.77
N ILE A 655 5.02 -2.70 14.07
CA ILE A 655 4.93 -2.75 12.62
C ILE A 655 5.13 -1.36 12.04
N GLY A 656 5.83 -1.24 10.92
CA GLY A 656 5.89 -0.02 10.12
C GLY A 656 5.89 -0.34 8.65
N LEU A 657 4.82 0.03 7.96
CA LEU A 657 4.65 -0.28 6.55
C LEU A 657 4.32 0.99 5.76
N LEU A 658 4.88 1.11 4.56
CA LEU A 658 4.36 2.05 3.56
C LEU A 658 3.16 1.42 2.88
N THR A 659 2.00 2.04 3.01
CA THR A 659 0.75 1.53 2.43
C THR A 659 -0.04 2.65 1.78
N PRO A 660 -0.94 2.37 0.82
CA PRO A 660 -1.92 3.35 0.38
C PRO A 660 -2.72 3.89 1.57
N SER A 661 -2.98 5.20 1.59
CA SER A 661 -3.64 5.85 2.74
C SER A 661 -5.04 5.31 3.05
N GLY A 662 -5.64 4.60 2.09
CA GLY A 662 -6.88 3.86 2.24
C GLY A 662 -6.91 2.91 3.44
N ILE A 663 -5.76 2.42 3.93
CA ILE A 663 -5.70 1.61 5.16
C ILE A 663 -6.31 2.33 6.37
N ALA A 664 -6.18 3.65 6.42
CA ALA A 664 -6.62 4.49 7.53
C ALA A 664 -8.00 5.11 7.28
N SER A 665 -8.48 5.11 6.04
CA SER A 665 -9.58 5.97 5.64
C SER A 665 -10.71 5.33 4.85
N ASP A 666 -10.43 4.27 4.12
CA ASP A 666 -11.44 3.62 3.30
C ASP A 666 -12.41 2.86 4.20
N LYS A 667 -13.69 2.85 3.79
CA LYS A 667 -14.74 2.13 4.50
C LYS A 667 -14.47 0.63 4.64
N THR A 668 -13.77 0.02 3.68
CA THR A 668 -13.40 -1.39 3.71
C THR A 668 -12.37 -1.72 4.79
N ALA A 669 -11.46 -0.78 5.12
CA ALA A 669 -10.46 -0.92 6.17
C ALA A 669 -10.91 -0.37 7.54
N ALA A 670 -12.04 0.35 7.58
CA ALA A 670 -12.55 1.05 8.76
C ALA A 670 -12.58 0.18 10.04
N ARG A 671 -13.08 -1.07 9.95
CA ARG A 671 -13.15 -1.95 11.14
C ARG A 671 -11.77 -2.31 11.70
N PHE A 672 -10.80 -2.55 10.82
CA PHE A 672 -9.41 -2.79 11.22
C PHE A 672 -8.82 -1.53 11.85
N PHE A 673 -8.89 -0.41 11.14
CA PHE A 673 -8.25 0.82 11.58
C PHE A 673 -8.88 1.38 12.85
N GLN A 674 -10.20 1.27 13.02
CA GLN A 674 -10.89 1.59 14.26
C GLN A 674 -10.25 0.86 15.44
N GLY A 675 -10.08 -0.46 15.34
CA GLY A 675 -9.44 -1.25 16.41
C GLY A 675 -8.03 -0.77 16.73
N VAL A 676 -7.25 -0.35 15.73
CA VAL A 676 -5.88 0.14 15.96
C VAL A 676 -5.89 1.55 16.56
N ALA A 677 -6.69 2.47 16.02
CA ALA A 677 -6.70 3.87 16.40
C ALA A 677 -7.38 4.11 17.77
N THR A 678 -8.56 3.52 17.99
CA THR A 678 -9.37 3.79 19.20
C THR A 678 -8.96 2.96 20.42
N GLU A 679 -8.09 1.95 20.24
CA GLU A 679 -7.51 1.18 21.35
C GLU A 679 -6.08 1.66 21.71
N GLY A 680 -5.61 2.77 21.12
CA GLY A 680 -4.29 3.36 21.41
C GLY A 680 -3.12 2.58 20.83
N ARG A 681 -3.37 1.70 19.85
CA ARG A 681 -2.36 0.82 19.23
C ARG A 681 -1.57 1.48 18.08
N LEU A 682 -2.03 2.65 17.62
CA LEU A 682 -1.35 3.44 16.59
C LEU A 682 -0.24 4.31 17.22
N LYS A 683 0.99 4.21 16.70
CA LYS A 683 2.13 5.06 17.10
C LYS A 683 2.24 6.30 16.20
N ALA A 684 2.20 6.08 14.89
CA ALA A 684 2.34 7.16 13.91
C ALA A 684 1.57 6.86 12.62
N LEU A 685 1.03 7.92 12.02
CA LEU A 685 0.38 7.90 10.71
C LEU A 685 0.77 9.16 9.95
N TYR A 686 1.68 9.01 8.99
CA TYR A 686 2.14 10.12 8.14
C TYR A 686 1.66 9.89 6.71
N ASP A 687 0.66 10.66 6.27
CA ASP A 687 0.09 10.60 4.92
C ASP A 687 0.79 11.57 3.98
N PHE A 688 1.21 11.06 2.83
CA PHE A 688 1.96 11.75 1.78
C PHE A 688 1.14 11.82 0.49
N GLU A 689 1.28 12.92 -0.25
CA GLU A 689 0.95 12.98 -1.66
C GLU A 689 2.19 12.58 -2.48
N ASN A 690 1.99 11.80 -3.55
CA ASN A 690 3.10 11.38 -4.41
C ASN A 690 3.82 12.58 -5.06
N ARG A 691 3.10 13.63 -5.45
CA ARG A 691 3.67 14.88 -5.98
C ARG A 691 4.53 15.60 -4.94
N ARG A 692 5.65 16.17 -5.37
CA ARG A 692 6.53 17.00 -4.51
C ARG A 692 6.70 18.43 -5.03
N THR A 693 5.62 18.95 -5.62
CA THR A 693 5.59 20.27 -6.28
C THR A 693 5.95 21.44 -5.37
N ARG A 694 5.70 21.36 -4.06
CA ARG A 694 6.10 22.40 -3.09
C ARG A 694 7.61 22.53 -2.88
N PHE A 695 8.38 21.52 -3.28
CA PHE A 695 9.83 21.43 -3.08
C PHE A 695 10.61 21.40 -4.39
N ASP A 696 9.94 21.63 -5.54
CA ASP A 696 10.54 21.51 -6.87
C ASP A 696 11.30 20.18 -7.07
N ALA A 697 10.73 19.10 -6.52
CA ALA A 697 11.29 17.76 -6.54
C ALA A 697 10.45 16.81 -7.40
N GLN A 698 11.08 15.76 -7.92
CA GLN A 698 10.37 14.66 -8.58
C GLN A 698 9.40 13.98 -7.62
N PRO A 699 8.30 13.37 -8.10
CA PRO A 699 7.42 12.56 -7.26
C PRO A 699 8.20 11.49 -6.48
N PHE A 700 7.70 11.07 -5.31
CA PHE A 700 8.31 9.96 -4.56
C PHE A 700 8.40 8.69 -5.42
N PHE A 701 7.32 8.39 -6.16
CA PHE A 701 7.19 7.27 -7.07
C PHE A 701 6.82 7.80 -8.47
N PRO A 702 7.78 7.94 -9.41
CA PRO A 702 7.54 8.56 -10.71
C PRO A 702 6.46 7.88 -11.57
N ASP A 703 6.28 6.57 -11.43
CA ASP A 703 5.32 5.77 -12.21
C ASP A 703 3.91 5.71 -11.59
N VAL A 704 3.72 6.32 -10.42
CA VAL A 704 2.44 6.38 -9.72
C VAL A 704 1.78 7.72 -9.99
N ASP A 705 0.45 7.78 -10.09
CA ASP A 705 -0.28 9.05 -10.28
C ASP A 705 0.19 10.08 -9.24
N SER A 706 0.52 11.29 -9.69
CA SER A 706 1.04 12.37 -8.84
C SER A 706 0.12 12.74 -7.66
N ARG A 707 -1.17 12.42 -7.73
CA ARG A 707 -2.18 12.69 -6.69
C ARG A 707 -2.46 11.48 -5.82
N PHE A 708 -1.85 10.33 -6.12
CA PHE A 708 -1.98 9.14 -5.29
C PHE A 708 -1.46 9.45 -3.89
N LYS A 709 -2.15 8.90 -2.88
CA LYS A 709 -1.79 9.08 -1.48
C LYS A 709 -1.37 7.75 -0.86
N PHE A 710 -0.28 7.80 -0.13
CA PHE A 710 0.25 6.70 0.64
C PHE A 710 0.65 7.21 2.02
N CYS A 711 0.79 6.32 2.99
CA CYS A 711 1.18 6.68 4.34
C CYS A 711 2.25 5.75 4.91
N ALA A 712 3.09 6.30 5.78
CA ALA A 712 3.83 5.53 6.75
C ALA A 712 2.86 5.18 7.90
N PHE A 713 2.48 3.90 7.99
CA PHE A 713 1.60 3.36 9.02
C PHE A 713 2.42 2.61 10.05
N VAL A 714 2.48 3.12 11.29
CA VAL A 714 3.27 2.55 12.38
C VAL A 714 2.38 2.24 13.57
N ALA A 715 2.32 0.96 13.97
CA ALA A 715 1.42 0.47 15.00
C ALA A 715 2.01 -0.70 15.79
N SER A 716 1.34 -1.11 16.85
CA SER A 716 1.66 -2.29 17.66
C SER A 716 0.41 -3.13 17.90
N PRO A 717 0.50 -4.45 18.15
CA PRO A 717 -0.67 -5.20 18.62
C PRO A 717 -1.16 -4.78 20.01
N ALA A 718 -0.29 -4.17 20.83
CA ALA A 718 -0.62 -3.63 22.15
C ALA A 718 -0.73 -2.10 22.12
N PRO A 719 -1.42 -1.48 23.10
CA PRO A 719 -1.46 -0.03 23.22
C PRO A 719 -0.05 0.56 23.37
N THR A 720 0.19 1.63 22.63
CA THR A 720 1.43 2.41 22.71
C THR A 720 1.34 3.42 23.87
N PRO A 721 2.47 3.82 24.48
CA PRO A 721 2.44 4.70 25.67
C PRO A 721 2.08 6.16 25.36
N GLU A 722 2.29 6.61 24.12
CA GLU A 722 2.05 7.99 23.69
C GLU A 722 0.88 8.07 22.70
N ALA A 723 0.29 9.26 22.57
CA ALA A 723 -0.72 9.50 21.53
C ALA A 723 -0.10 9.41 20.13
N ALA A 724 -0.90 8.97 19.15
CA ALA A 724 -0.41 8.75 17.80
C ALA A 724 0.05 10.07 17.16
N ARG A 725 1.26 10.11 16.60
CA ARG A 725 1.71 11.27 15.82
C ARG A 725 1.09 11.22 14.42
N CYS A 726 0.33 12.24 14.05
CA CYS A 726 -0.36 12.29 12.77
C CYS A 726 0.03 13.52 11.97
N ALA A 727 0.23 13.33 10.67
CA ALA A 727 0.44 14.40 9.71
C ALA A 727 -0.12 13.98 8.34
N PHE A 728 -0.73 14.90 7.60
CA PHE A 728 -1.43 14.58 6.36
C PHE A 728 -1.04 15.49 5.20
N PHE A 729 -1.25 15.00 3.98
CA PHE A 729 -0.90 15.69 2.73
C PHE A 729 0.56 16.15 2.69
N LEU A 730 1.48 15.34 3.20
CA LEU A 730 2.90 15.64 3.19
C LEU A 730 3.46 15.57 1.76
N GLN A 731 4.33 16.51 1.38
CA GLN A 731 5.07 16.44 0.11
C GLN A 731 6.59 16.27 0.32
N ASP A 732 7.02 16.24 1.57
CA ASP A 732 8.39 16.01 1.98
C ASP A 732 8.40 15.53 3.43
N ILE A 733 9.41 14.73 3.80
CA ILE A 733 9.52 14.16 5.15
C ILE A 733 9.88 15.22 6.18
N SER A 734 10.62 16.27 5.79
CA SER A 734 10.97 17.38 6.69
C SER A 734 9.73 18.09 7.28
N GLU A 735 8.58 17.98 6.61
CA GLU A 735 7.33 18.57 7.09
C GLU A 735 6.82 17.94 8.40
N ILE A 736 7.29 16.73 8.77
CA ILE A 736 6.98 16.05 10.04
C ILE A 736 7.54 16.81 11.25
N GLU A 737 8.60 17.60 11.06
CA GLU A 737 9.20 18.41 12.12
C GLU A 737 8.37 19.66 12.43
N ASN A 738 7.40 20.02 11.58
CA ASN A 738 6.54 21.17 11.79
C ASN A 738 5.41 20.83 12.80
N PRO A 739 5.37 21.44 14.00
CA PRO A 739 4.38 21.12 15.05
C PRO A 739 2.94 21.55 14.71
N ASP A 740 2.76 22.42 13.72
CA ASP A 740 1.45 22.80 13.20
C ASP A 740 0.91 21.76 12.21
N ARG A 741 1.77 20.92 11.62
CA ARG A 741 1.39 19.89 10.64
C ARG A 741 1.45 18.47 11.19
N CYS A 742 2.40 18.21 12.08
CA CYS A 742 2.51 16.96 12.81
C CYS A 742 2.13 17.19 14.26
N PHE A 743 1.05 16.56 14.70
CA PHE A 743 0.50 16.72 16.04
C PHE A 743 -0.03 15.39 16.58
N PRO A 744 -0.11 15.23 17.91
CA PRO A 744 -0.65 14.04 18.51
C PRO A 744 -2.19 13.98 18.35
N LEU A 745 -2.72 12.79 18.06
CA LEU A 745 -4.13 12.45 18.16
C LEU A 745 -4.28 11.26 19.11
N SER A 746 -5.07 11.45 20.16
CA SER A 746 -5.37 10.38 21.12
C SER A 746 -6.41 9.41 20.56
N ALA A 747 -6.49 8.22 21.15
CA ALA A 747 -7.55 7.25 20.85
C ALA A 747 -8.96 7.84 21.02
N GLU A 748 -9.14 8.74 21.99
CA GLU A 748 -10.39 9.45 22.23
C GLU A 748 -10.71 10.44 21.11
N ASP A 749 -9.70 11.12 20.56
CA ASP A 749 -9.88 12.04 19.43
C ASP A 749 -10.37 11.29 18.18
N PHE A 750 -9.76 10.14 17.87
CA PHE A 750 -10.22 9.27 16.77
C PHE A 750 -11.66 8.82 16.96
N ALA A 751 -12.00 8.32 18.16
CA ALA A 751 -13.35 7.86 18.48
C ALA A 751 -14.38 9.01 18.41
N ARG A 752 -13.98 10.23 18.80
CA ARG A 752 -14.85 11.40 18.81
C ARG A 752 -15.16 11.91 17.41
N VAL A 753 -14.15 12.03 16.54
CA VAL A 753 -14.30 12.64 15.21
C VAL A 753 -14.88 11.67 14.19
N ASN A 754 -14.63 10.36 14.34
CA ASN A 754 -15.15 9.31 13.46
C ASN A 754 -15.89 8.21 14.26
N PRO A 755 -16.98 8.53 14.99
CA PRO A 755 -17.61 7.60 15.93
C PRO A 755 -18.15 6.32 15.28
N ASN A 756 -18.59 6.39 14.03
CA ASN A 756 -19.19 5.24 13.35
C ASN A 756 -18.17 4.35 12.65
N THR A 757 -17.07 4.94 12.18
CA THR A 757 -16.12 4.26 11.29
C THR A 757 -14.74 4.07 11.90
N GLY A 758 -14.38 4.88 12.90
CA GLY A 758 -13.06 4.91 13.51
C GLY A 758 -11.91 5.23 12.56
N THR A 759 -12.19 5.69 11.34
CA THR A 759 -11.17 6.06 10.35
C THR A 759 -10.37 7.29 10.80
N ALA A 760 -9.24 7.56 10.15
CA ALA A 760 -8.41 8.70 10.47
C ALA A 760 -9.06 10.03 10.04
N PRO A 761 -9.17 11.04 10.92
CA PRO A 761 -9.50 12.39 10.51
C PRO A 761 -8.28 13.02 9.84
N ILE A 762 -8.44 13.56 8.62
CA ILE A 762 -7.32 14.05 7.81
C ILE A 762 -7.18 15.56 7.98
N PHE A 763 -6.70 15.96 9.15
CA PHE A 763 -6.48 17.36 9.49
C PHE A 763 -5.22 17.91 8.80
N ARG A 764 -5.32 19.07 8.16
CA ARG A 764 -4.16 19.71 7.51
C ARG A 764 -3.25 20.41 8.52
N THR A 765 -3.85 20.93 9.59
CA THR A 765 -3.15 21.63 10.66
C THR A 765 -3.67 21.23 12.04
N ARG A 766 -2.88 21.50 13.07
CA ARG A 766 -3.29 21.36 14.48
C ARG A 766 -4.56 22.17 14.78
N ARG A 767 -4.69 23.37 14.19
CA ARG A 767 -5.88 24.22 14.36
C ARG A 767 -7.14 23.58 13.78
N ASP A 768 -7.03 22.85 12.65
CA ASP A 768 -8.16 22.09 12.11
C ASP A 768 -8.60 20.99 13.08
N ALA A 769 -7.64 20.29 13.69
CA ALA A 769 -7.90 19.26 14.69
C ALA A 769 -8.61 19.84 15.92
N ASP A 770 -8.05 20.89 16.51
CA ASP A 770 -8.59 21.52 17.72
C ASP A 770 -10.03 22.02 17.51
N LEU A 771 -10.28 22.75 16.41
CA LEU A 771 -11.61 23.27 16.11
C LEU A 771 -12.62 22.17 15.82
N THR A 772 -12.24 21.17 15.03
CA THR A 772 -13.14 20.07 14.67
C THR A 772 -13.50 19.24 15.89
N THR A 773 -12.50 18.81 16.67
CA THR A 773 -12.70 18.05 17.91
C THR A 773 -13.57 18.82 18.91
N ALA A 774 -13.38 20.14 19.01
CA ALA A 774 -14.22 20.98 19.86
C ALA A 774 -15.67 21.07 19.37
N ILE A 775 -15.93 21.11 18.05
CA ILE A 775 -17.30 21.05 17.50
C ILE A 775 -17.95 19.71 17.82
N TYR A 776 -17.24 18.59 17.59
CA TYR A 776 -17.72 17.25 17.96
C TYR A 776 -17.99 17.10 19.47
N GLY A 777 -17.27 17.84 20.31
CA GLY A 777 -17.53 17.89 21.75
C GLY A 777 -18.82 18.63 22.15
N ARG A 778 -19.42 19.42 21.26
CA ARG A 778 -20.59 20.27 21.54
C ARG A 778 -21.88 19.81 20.88
N LEU A 779 -21.80 19.06 19.79
CA LEU A 779 -22.94 18.67 18.96
C LEU A 779 -22.99 17.15 18.74
N PRO A 780 -24.19 16.56 18.68
CA PRO A 780 -24.34 15.18 18.24
C PRO A 780 -24.05 15.07 16.74
N VAL A 781 -23.68 13.87 16.29
CA VAL A 781 -23.64 13.55 14.87
C VAL A 781 -25.03 13.21 14.34
N LEU A 782 -25.21 13.26 13.01
CA LEU A 782 -26.51 13.00 12.37
C LEU A 782 -27.10 11.63 12.77
N VAL A 783 -26.27 10.58 12.72
CA VAL A 783 -26.55 9.23 13.18
C VAL A 783 -25.31 8.68 13.88
N ASP A 784 -25.38 8.43 15.18
CA ASP A 784 -24.34 7.74 15.94
C ASP A 784 -24.65 6.25 16.01
N ARG A 785 -23.66 5.43 15.64
CA ARG A 785 -23.74 3.96 15.58
C ARG A 785 -22.71 3.31 16.51
N SER A 786 -21.97 4.07 17.31
CA SER A 786 -20.88 3.57 18.14
C SER A 786 -21.33 2.61 19.25
N GLY A 787 -22.54 2.78 19.79
CA GLY A 787 -23.06 2.02 20.94
C GLY A 787 -23.77 0.68 20.63
N GLY A 788 -23.68 0.16 19.40
CA GLY A 788 -24.37 -1.07 18.99
C GLY A 788 -25.84 -0.89 18.57
N GLY A 789 -26.36 0.34 18.62
CA GLY A 789 -27.66 0.75 18.07
C GLY A 789 -27.56 2.13 17.40
N GLU A 790 -28.59 2.52 16.64
CA GLU A 790 -28.65 3.83 15.99
C GLU A 790 -29.22 4.89 16.95
N VAL A 791 -28.43 5.92 17.26
CA VAL A 791 -28.90 7.14 17.93
C VAL A 791 -28.94 8.27 16.90
N LYS A 792 -30.14 8.68 16.51
CA LYS A 792 -30.36 9.66 15.45
C LYS A 792 -30.60 11.05 16.04
N ALA A 793 -29.76 12.02 15.69
CA ALA A 793 -30.06 13.43 15.98
C ALA A 793 -31.23 13.95 15.12
N TRP A 794 -31.38 13.38 13.92
CA TRP A 794 -32.50 13.63 13.01
C TRP A 794 -33.11 12.32 12.54
N PRO A 795 -34.45 12.16 12.56
CA PRO A 795 -35.11 10.93 12.11
C PRO A 795 -35.17 10.84 10.57
N VAL A 796 -33.99 10.80 9.94
CA VAL A 796 -33.82 10.83 8.48
C VAL A 796 -33.10 9.61 7.94
N LYS A 797 -33.40 9.28 6.68
CA LYS A 797 -32.71 8.29 5.85
C LYS A 797 -32.27 8.93 4.54
N TYR A 798 -31.28 8.32 3.89
CA TYR A 798 -30.95 8.65 2.51
C TYR A 798 -31.48 7.59 1.55
N ALA A 799 -31.74 8.00 0.31
CA ALA A 799 -32.07 7.11 -0.78
C ALA A 799 -31.38 7.54 -2.08
N THR A 800 -31.14 6.57 -2.96
CA THR A 800 -30.68 6.78 -4.35
C THR A 800 -31.68 6.13 -5.29
N MET A 801 -32.05 6.80 -6.38
CA MET A 801 -33.09 6.27 -7.29
C MET A 801 -32.49 5.42 -8.40
N PHE A 802 -31.50 5.94 -9.13
CA PHE A 802 -30.90 5.26 -10.28
C PHE A 802 -29.37 5.25 -10.19
N HIS A 803 -28.75 4.10 -10.40
CA HIS A 803 -27.30 3.96 -10.52
C HIS A 803 -26.88 4.15 -11.98
N MET A 804 -26.07 5.18 -12.25
CA MET A 804 -25.78 5.64 -13.62
C MET A 804 -25.16 4.57 -14.54
N THR A 805 -24.48 3.55 -13.99
CA THR A 805 -23.92 2.42 -14.75
C THR A 805 -24.88 1.23 -14.84
N ASN A 806 -25.24 0.64 -13.70
CA ASN A 806 -26.09 -0.55 -13.63
C ASN A 806 -27.46 -0.36 -14.28
N ASP A 807 -28.05 0.84 -14.18
CA ASP A 807 -29.38 1.16 -14.68
C ASP A 807 -29.35 1.90 -16.02
N SER A 808 -28.18 1.95 -16.69
CA SER A 808 -27.99 2.70 -17.95
C SER A 808 -28.97 2.33 -19.06
N GLY A 809 -29.52 1.12 -19.05
CA GLY A 809 -30.55 0.68 -20.00
C GLY A 809 -31.93 1.36 -19.83
N LEU A 810 -32.19 1.98 -18.67
CA LEU A 810 -33.45 2.67 -18.36
C LEU A 810 -33.46 4.13 -18.84
N PHE A 811 -32.32 4.68 -19.23
CA PHE A 811 -32.18 6.09 -19.57
C PHE A 811 -32.42 6.32 -21.06
N ARG A 812 -33.00 7.48 -21.39
CA ARG A 812 -33.14 7.97 -22.76
C ARG A 812 -32.55 9.36 -22.88
N THR A 813 -31.76 9.58 -23.91
CA THR A 813 -31.41 10.93 -24.36
C THR A 813 -32.62 11.60 -25.00
N ARG A 814 -32.59 12.92 -25.15
CA ARG A 814 -33.66 13.66 -25.82
C ARG A 814 -33.96 13.11 -27.22
N ARG A 815 -32.90 12.80 -27.98
CA ARG A 815 -33.03 12.25 -29.32
C ARG A 815 -33.70 10.86 -29.30
N GLU A 816 -33.31 9.97 -28.39
CA GLU A 816 -33.96 8.65 -28.27
C GLU A 816 -35.43 8.77 -27.81
N LEU A 817 -35.78 9.75 -26.98
CA LEU A 817 -37.18 10.03 -26.64
C LEU A 817 -38.00 10.44 -27.87
N GLU A 818 -37.47 11.35 -28.69
CA GLU A 818 -38.16 11.88 -29.87
C GLU A 818 -38.19 10.82 -31.02
N ASP A 819 -37.07 10.13 -31.26
CA ASP A 819 -36.90 9.18 -32.38
C ASP A 819 -37.48 7.78 -32.08
N ASP A 820 -37.16 7.19 -30.92
CA ASP A 820 -37.45 5.78 -30.61
C ASP A 820 -38.75 5.60 -29.82
N GLU A 821 -39.04 6.51 -28.88
CA GLU A 821 -40.22 6.43 -28.00
C GLU A 821 -41.42 7.27 -28.51
N GLY A 822 -41.21 8.10 -29.55
CA GLY A 822 -42.25 8.97 -30.11
C GLY A 822 -42.81 9.99 -29.12
N ALA A 823 -41.97 10.49 -28.20
CA ALA A 823 -42.38 11.35 -27.11
C ALA A 823 -42.52 12.84 -27.54
N TYR A 824 -43.41 13.58 -26.89
CA TYR A 824 -43.66 15.01 -27.13
C TYR A 824 -43.59 15.82 -25.82
N PRO A 825 -43.14 17.10 -25.85
CA PRO A 825 -42.98 17.90 -24.64
C PRO A 825 -44.32 18.24 -23.98
N THR A 826 -44.41 18.13 -22.66
CA THR A 826 -45.61 18.49 -21.86
C THR A 826 -45.39 19.71 -20.95
N GLY A 827 -44.18 20.29 -20.96
CA GLY A 827 -43.78 21.40 -20.09
C GLY A 827 -42.97 20.93 -18.87
N GLY A 828 -42.23 21.83 -18.23
CA GLY A 828 -41.43 21.48 -17.04
C GLY A 828 -40.30 20.48 -17.30
N ASN A 829 -39.72 20.47 -18.51
CA ASN A 829 -38.78 19.45 -18.99
C ASN A 829 -39.30 18.00 -18.95
N ARG A 830 -40.63 17.82 -19.02
CA ARG A 830 -41.30 16.52 -19.11
C ARG A 830 -41.76 16.21 -20.54
N PHE A 831 -41.88 14.93 -20.84
CA PHE A 831 -42.37 14.42 -22.12
C PHE A 831 -43.48 13.38 -21.91
N GLY A 832 -44.51 13.42 -22.75
CA GLY A 832 -45.54 12.38 -22.85
C GLY A 832 -45.26 11.46 -24.04
N SER A 833 -45.56 10.17 -23.93
CA SER A 833 -45.41 9.19 -25.01
C SER A 833 -46.54 8.15 -24.96
N PRO A 834 -46.73 7.31 -26.01
CA PRO A 834 -47.65 6.16 -25.92
C PRO A 834 -47.27 5.18 -24.80
N SER A 835 -45.99 5.12 -24.47
CA SER A 835 -45.43 4.31 -23.40
C SER A 835 -45.62 4.93 -22.01
N GLY A 836 -46.17 6.15 -21.89
CA GLY A 836 -46.35 6.88 -20.63
C GLY A 836 -45.52 8.16 -20.53
N ASP A 837 -45.51 8.76 -19.34
CA ASP A 837 -44.83 10.02 -19.06
C ASP A 837 -43.36 9.81 -18.69
N TRP A 838 -42.54 10.79 -19.06
CA TRP A 838 -41.10 10.82 -18.86
C TRP A 838 -40.69 12.07 -18.11
N VAL A 839 -39.88 11.87 -17.07
CA VAL A 839 -39.40 12.92 -16.17
C VAL A 839 -37.90 13.15 -16.35
N PRO A 840 -37.41 14.37 -16.12
CA PRO A 840 -35.98 14.65 -16.21
C PRO A 840 -35.21 13.85 -15.15
N LEU A 841 -34.02 13.36 -15.50
CA LEU A 841 -33.09 12.74 -14.56
C LEU A 841 -32.09 13.78 -14.05
N TYR A 842 -32.27 14.24 -12.82
CA TYR A 842 -31.37 15.17 -12.14
C TYR A 842 -30.09 14.48 -11.69
N GLU A 843 -28.96 15.16 -11.88
CA GLU A 843 -27.64 14.73 -11.45
C GLU A 843 -26.97 15.79 -10.58
N GLY A 844 -25.98 15.40 -9.77
CA GLY A 844 -25.31 16.34 -8.86
C GLY A 844 -24.62 17.52 -9.57
N LYS A 845 -24.33 17.38 -10.87
CA LYS A 845 -23.74 18.44 -11.69
C LYS A 845 -24.71 19.60 -12.02
N MET A 846 -26.02 19.39 -11.86
CA MET A 846 -27.07 20.37 -12.21
C MET A 846 -27.41 21.35 -11.09
N VAL A 847 -27.02 21.06 -9.84
CA VAL A 847 -27.42 21.82 -8.65
C VAL A 847 -26.26 22.54 -7.98
N GLN A 848 -26.58 23.63 -7.27
CA GLN A 848 -25.71 24.38 -6.36
C GLN A 848 -26.44 24.66 -5.03
N ALA A 849 -25.75 25.23 -4.04
CA ALA A 849 -26.33 25.46 -2.72
C ALA A 849 -27.59 26.34 -2.83
N TYR A 850 -28.73 25.79 -2.38
CA TYR A 850 -30.06 26.40 -2.49
C TYR A 850 -30.54 26.68 -3.94
N ASP A 851 -29.96 26.02 -4.95
CA ASP A 851 -30.30 26.25 -6.36
C ASP A 851 -30.38 24.92 -7.12
N HIS A 852 -31.59 24.52 -7.49
CA HIS A 852 -31.82 23.32 -8.30
C HIS A 852 -31.55 23.51 -9.79
N ARG A 853 -31.50 24.75 -10.26
CA ARG A 853 -31.37 25.10 -11.68
C ARG A 853 -30.02 25.72 -12.01
N ALA A 854 -28.97 25.29 -11.31
CA ALA A 854 -27.66 25.90 -11.42
C ALA A 854 -26.95 25.61 -12.76
N ALA A 855 -27.21 24.47 -13.41
CA ALA A 855 -26.54 24.12 -14.66
C ALA A 855 -27.33 23.11 -15.51
N SER A 856 -27.26 23.29 -16.84
CA SER A 856 -27.62 22.27 -17.83
C SER A 856 -26.47 21.28 -18.05
N VAL A 857 -26.73 20.12 -18.68
CA VAL A 857 -25.69 19.14 -19.01
C VAL A 857 -25.36 19.15 -20.50
N VAL A 858 -24.07 19.29 -20.83
CA VAL A 858 -23.57 19.26 -22.22
C VAL A 858 -22.63 18.07 -22.43
N VAL A 859 -22.81 17.36 -23.54
CA VAL A 859 -22.01 16.17 -23.88
C VAL A 859 -21.01 16.49 -25.00
N ASN A 860 -19.71 16.37 -24.70
CA ASN A 860 -18.62 16.43 -25.67
C ASN A 860 -18.10 15.00 -25.97
N ALA A 861 -18.41 14.49 -27.16
CA ALA A 861 -18.04 13.15 -27.59
C ALA A 861 -16.53 12.94 -27.80
N GLU A 862 -15.74 14.01 -27.92
CA GLU A 862 -14.28 13.92 -28.12
C GLU A 862 -13.51 13.68 -26.80
N ASN A 863 -14.14 13.91 -25.65
CA ASN A 863 -13.53 13.69 -24.35
C ASN A 863 -13.77 12.25 -23.85
N GLN A 864 -12.78 11.37 -24.06
CA GLN A 864 -12.87 9.94 -23.75
C GLN A 864 -13.02 9.61 -22.24
N HIS A 865 -12.61 10.52 -21.35
CA HIS A 865 -12.63 10.27 -19.90
C HIS A 865 -13.84 10.89 -19.19
N ARG A 866 -14.37 12.02 -19.69
CA ARG A 866 -15.51 12.71 -19.05
C ARG A 866 -16.37 13.45 -20.08
N PRO A 867 -17.23 12.74 -20.83
CA PRO A 867 -17.97 13.33 -21.95
C PRO A 867 -19.06 14.31 -21.52
N ALA A 868 -19.71 14.13 -20.36
CA ALA A 868 -20.77 15.02 -19.87
C ALA A 868 -20.25 16.05 -18.85
N GLN A 869 -20.47 17.34 -19.11
CA GLN A 869 -20.02 18.46 -18.27
C GLN A 869 -21.19 19.41 -17.92
N PRO A 870 -21.14 20.08 -16.76
CA PRO A 870 -22.12 21.11 -16.42
C PRO A 870 -21.86 22.40 -17.23
N MET A 871 -22.92 23.00 -17.72
CA MET A 871 -22.95 24.35 -18.29
C MET A 871 -23.75 25.26 -17.34
N PRO A 872 -23.07 26.14 -16.57
CA PRO A 872 -23.74 27.01 -15.60
C PRO A 872 -24.82 27.89 -16.24
N ALA A 873 -25.91 28.13 -15.49
CA ALA A 873 -26.94 29.08 -15.87
C ALA A 873 -26.36 30.51 -15.98
N THR A 874 -26.84 31.25 -16.96
CA THR A 874 -26.53 32.68 -17.12
C THR A 874 -27.42 33.54 -16.21
N ALA A 875 -27.01 34.78 -15.94
CA ALA A 875 -27.81 35.72 -15.15
C ALA A 875 -29.22 35.96 -15.75
N GLU A 876 -29.34 35.96 -17.09
CA GLU A 876 -30.62 36.08 -17.78
C GLU A 876 -31.51 34.84 -17.55
N GLN A 877 -30.91 33.64 -17.58
CA GLN A 877 -31.62 32.39 -17.29
C GLN A 877 -32.09 32.32 -15.84
N HIS A 878 -31.23 32.68 -14.87
CA HIS A 878 -31.62 32.76 -13.45
C HIS A 878 -32.70 33.83 -13.20
N GLY A 879 -32.66 34.95 -13.93
CA GLY A 879 -33.68 35.99 -13.85
C GLY A 879 -35.05 35.58 -14.40
N ASN A 880 -35.12 34.53 -15.22
CA ASN A 880 -36.37 34.01 -15.78
C ASN A 880 -36.94 32.88 -14.89
N PRO A 881 -38.11 33.06 -14.24
CA PRO A 881 -38.70 32.04 -13.36
C PRO A 881 -39.27 30.81 -14.10
N ASP A 882 -39.36 30.86 -15.44
CA ASP A 882 -39.83 29.75 -16.29
C ASP A 882 -38.69 28.91 -16.88
N TRP A 883 -37.43 29.36 -16.74
CA TRP A 883 -36.29 28.62 -17.29
C TRP A 883 -35.87 27.45 -16.40
N LEU A 884 -35.63 26.30 -17.03
CA LEU A 884 -35.21 25.04 -16.40
C LEU A 884 -33.97 24.47 -17.09
N PRO A 885 -33.07 23.78 -16.34
CA PRO A 885 -31.86 23.21 -16.90
C PRO A 885 -32.13 21.98 -17.77
N ASP A 886 -31.43 21.86 -18.90
CA ASP A 886 -31.50 20.67 -19.75
C ASP A 886 -30.75 19.50 -19.08
N PRO A 887 -31.42 18.36 -18.76
CA PRO A 887 -30.76 17.18 -18.24
C PRO A 887 -30.06 16.40 -19.35
N GLN A 888 -29.16 15.48 -18.97
CA GLN A 888 -28.57 14.54 -19.93
C GLN A 888 -29.57 13.47 -20.38
N PHE A 889 -30.41 13.02 -19.45
CA PHE A 889 -31.29 11.88 -19.63
C PHE A 889 -32.69 12.13 -19.05
N TRP A 890 -33.62 11.32 -19.52
CA TRP A 890 -34.97 11.18 -19.01
C TRP A 890 -35.22 9.72 -18.65
N VAL A 891 -36.14 9.51 -17.70
CA VAL A 891 -36.57 8.19 -17.25
C VAL A 891 -38.10 8.15 -17.20
N ALA A 892 -38.68 6.98 -17.47
CA ALA A 892 -40.13 6.82 -17.42
C ALA A 892 -40.63 6.99 -15.97
N GLU A 893 -41.69 7.77 -15.78
CA GLU A 893 -42.20 8.13 -14.44
C GLU A 893 -42.59 6.89 -13.63
N ARG A 894 -43.11 5.83 -14.29
CA ARG A 894 -43.42 4.55 -13.63
C ARG A 894 -42.21 3.83 -13.02
N GLU A 895 -41.00 4.09 -13.51
CA GLU A 895 -39.77 3.49 -13.00
C GLU A 895 -39.25 4.30 -11.79
N THR A 896 -39.79 5.51 -11.56
CA THR A 896 -39.51 6.29 -10.37
C THR A 896 -40.36 5.77 -9.21
N THR A 897 -39.71 5.28 -8.16
CA THR A 897 -40.36 4.69 -6.99
C THR A 897 -40.40 5.70 -5.84
N PHE A 898 -41.42 6.57 -5.81
CA PHE A 898 -41.59 7.56 -4.73
C PHE A 898 -42.97 7.53 -4.06
N PRO A 899 -43.05 7.97 -2.79
CA PRO A 899 -44.28 8.53 -2.21
C PRO A 899 -44.72 9.80 -2.98
N GLU A 900 -46.00 10.13 -2.95
CA GLU A 900 -46.51 11.40 -3.49
C GLU A 900 -45.81 12.58 -2.79
N ALA A 901 -44.87 13.23 -3.48
CA ALA A 901 -43.98 14.23 -2.92
C ALA A 901 -43.92 15.48 -3.80
N SER A 902 -44.16 16.64 -3.19
CA SER A 902 -44.17 17.96 -3.84
C SER A 902 -42.78 18.49 -4.24
N PHE A 903 -41.73 18.08 -3.51
CA PHE A 903 -40.33 18.47 -3.71
C PHE A 903 -39.40 17.48 -2.99
N LEU A 904 -38.10 17.48 -3.27
CA LEU A 904 -37.13 16.56 -2.65
C LEU A 904 -35.93 17.33 -2.10
N LEU A 905 -35.48 17.00 -0.88
CA LEU A 905 -34.20 17.48 -0.35
C LEU A 905 -33.08 16.56 -0.85
N ALA A 906 -32.13 17.12 -1.60
CA ALA A 906 -31.00 16.37 -2.13
C ALA A 906 -29.66 17.05 -1.82
N PHE A 907 -28.60 16.25 -1.75
CA PHE A 907 -27.24 16.76 -1.64
C PHE A 907 -26.33 16.14 -2.70
N LYS A 908 -25.34 16.92 -3.12
CA LYS A 908 -24.40 16.55 -4.16
C LYS A 908 -23.35 15.62 -3.59
N ASP A 909 -23.33 14.38 -4.07
CA ASP A 909 -22.30 13.40 -3.71
C ASP A 909 -20.95 13.76 -4.37
N VAL A 910 -20.94 14.07 -5.66
CA VAL A 910 -19.67 14.33 -6.38
C VAL A 910 -19.05 15.67 -5.96
N THR A 911 -18.00 15.62 -5.16
CA THR A 911 -17.34 16.79 -4.56
C THR A 911 -15.89 16.53 -4.15
N ALA A 912 -15.10 17.59 -3.90
CA ALA A 912 -13.74 17.49 -3.38
C ALA A 912 -13.45 18.63 -2.38
N THR A 913 -12.42 18.46 -1.55
CA THR A 913 -11.95 19.50 -0.60
C THR A 913 -11.35 20.72 -1.31
N THR A 914 -11.05 20.62 -2.60
CA THR A 914 -10.57 21.73 -3.43
C THR A 914 -11.69 22.50 -4.13
N ASN A 915 -12.95 22.04 -4.03
CA ASN A 915 -14.08 22.74 -4.63
C ASN A 915 -14.41 24.03 -3.87
N ILE A 916 -15.22 24.90 -4.49
CA ILE A 916 -15.71 26.13 -3.87
C ILE A 916 -16.48 25.85 -2.57
N ARG A 917 -17.28 24.78 -2.56
CA ARG A 917 -18.02 24.22 -1.43
C ARG A 917 -17.87 22.70 -1.50
N SER A 918 -17.72 22.02 -0.36
CA SER A 918 -17.61 20.56 -0.37
C SER A 918 -18.98 19.92 -0.11
N MET A 919 -19.75 20.43 0.85
CA MET A 919 -21.17 20.11 0.97
C MET A 919 -22.03 21.10 0.18
N ILE A 920 -22.90 20.56 -0.70
CA ILE A 920 -23.90 21.31 -1.46
C ILE A 920 -25.22 20.57 -1.36
N ALA A 921 -26.27 21.25 -0.90
CA ALA A 921 -27.63 20.73 -0.87
C ALA A 921 -28.63 21.72 -1.49
N ALA A 922 -29.71 21.18 -2.05
CA ALA A 922 -30.80 21.95 -2.64
C ALA A 922 -32.13 21.20 -2.50
N PHE A 923 -33.25 21.92 -2.54
CA PHE A 923 -34.52 21.31 -2.87
C PHE A 923 -34.63 21.20 -4.39
N ILE A 924 -35.08 20.07 -4.90
CA ILE A 924 -35.37 19.85 -6.33
C ILE A 924 -36.86 19.56 -6.52
N PRO A 925 -37.43 19.84 -7.70
CA PRO A 925 -38.80 19.44 -8.02
C PRO A 925 -38.91 17.91 -8.09
N GLN A 926 -40.14 17.40 -8.11
CA GLN A 926 -40.39 15.98 -8.30
C GLN A 926 -39.85 15.52 -9.68
N ALA A 927 -38.80 14.71 -9.66
CA ALA A 927 -38.06 14.25 -10.83
C ALA A 927 -37.32 12.93 -10.54
N GLY A 928 -36.80 12.27 -11.59
CA GLY A 928 -35.85 11.17 -11.41
C GLY A 928 -34.51 11.72 -10.93
N VAL A 929 -33.76 10.97 -10.13
CA VAL A 929 -32.48 11.43 -9.58
C VAL A 929 -31.42 10.33 -9.62
N GLY A 930 -30.27 10.65 -10.21
CA GLY A 930 -29.12 9.74 -10.26
C GLY A 930 -28.42 9.60 -8.90
N ASN A 931 -27.65 8.54 -8.73
CA ASN A 931 -26.91 8.24 -7.50
C ASN A 931 -25.86 9.30 -7.10
N THR A 932 -25.59 10.29 -7.95
CA THR A 932 -24.70 11.43 -7.66
C THR A 932 -25.40 12.59 -6.94
N LEU A 933 -26.72 12.51 -6.76
CA LEU A 933 -27.55 13.49 -6.05
C LEU A 933 -28.50 12.76 -5.07
N PRO A 934 -27.97 12.03 -4.07
CA PRO A 934 -28.79 11.34 -3.08
C PRO A 934 -29.81 12.25 -2.40
N ILE A 935 -30.99 11.70 -2.11
CA ILE A 935 -32.09 12.40 -1.45
C ILE A 935 -32.19 12.03 0.02
N ILE A 936 -32.73 12.94 0.84
CA ILE A 936 -32.97 12.78 2.27
C ILE A 936 -34.48 12.69 2.51
N LEU A 937 -34.90 11.63 3.20
CA LEU A 937 -36.28 11.29 3.51
C LEU A 937 -36.45 11.07 5.02
N ASN A 938 -37.69 10.99 5.49
CA ASN A 938 -38.01 10.56 6.85
C ASN A 938 -37.88 9.03 7.01
N GLU A 939 -38.07 8.53 8.22
CA GLU A 939 -37.97 7.08 8.52
C GLU A 939 -38.97 6.20 7.77
N ALA A 940 -40.13 6.75 7.41
CA ALA A 940 -41.19 6.12 6.63
C ALA A 940 -40.94 6.17 5.11
N MET A 941 -39.77 6.66 4.69
CA MET A 941 -39.39 6.88 3.29
C MET A 941 -40.24 7.95 2.58
N GLU A 942 -40.82 8.88 3.34
CA GLU A 942 -41.58 10.03 2.84
C GLU A 942 -40.75 11.32 2.92
N THR A 943 -41.18 12.38 2.23
CA THR A 943 -40.52 13.69 2.32
C THR A 943 -40.69 14.30 3.69
N LEU A 944 -39.66 15.03 4.14
CA LEU A 944 -39.77 15.88 5.33
C LEU A 944 -40.77 17.01 5.08
N ASP A 945 -41.49 17.43 6.12
CA ASP A 945 -42.32 18.64 6.04
C ASP A 945 -41.44 19.86 5.71
N ALA A 946 -41.99 20.83 4.99
CA ALA A 946 -41.21 21.94 4.43
C ALA A 946 -40.47 22.77 5.51
N SER A 947 -41.04 22.89 6.71
CA SER A 947 -40.41 23.59 7.84
C SER A 947 -39.17 22.85 8.33
N THR A 948 -39.29 21.56 8.62
CA THR A 948 -38.18 20.68 9.05
C THR A 948 -37.13 20.52 7.95
N ALA A 949 -37.57 20.37 6.70
CA ALA A 949 -36.68 20.27 5.55
C ALA A 949 -35.82 21.54 5.39
N SER A 950 -36.41 22.73 5.64
CA SER A 950 -35.71 24.02 5.47
C SER A 950 -34.55 24.18 6.46
N VAL A 951 -34.75 23.82 7.73
CA VAL A 951 -33.68 23.88 8.73
C VAL A 951 -32.58 22.83 8.48
N MET A 952 -32.94 21.66 7.96
CA MET A 952 -31.97 20.65 7.53
C MET A 952 -31.15 21.14 6.34
N LEU A 953 -31.82 21.65 5.29
CA LEU A 953 -31.16 22.22 4.09
C LEU A 953 -30.15 23.31 4.47
N ALA A 954 -30.52 24.20 5.39
CA ALA A 954 -29.64 25.27 5.81
C ALA A 954 -28.44 24.76 6.63
N ASN A 955 -28.62 23.75 7.47
CA ASN A 955 -27.54 23.15 8.25
C ASN A 955 -26.52 22.47 7.34
N LEU A 956 -26.99 21.71 6.34
CA LEU A 956 -26.12 21.06 5.35
C LEU A 956 -25.30 22.07 4.55
N ASN A 957 -25.87 23.24 4.25
CA ASN A 957 -25.18 24.31 3.52
C ASN A 957 -24.40 25.29 4.42
N ALA A 958 -24.35 25.10 5.74
CA ALA A 958 -23.64 25.99 6.65
C ALA A 958 -22.11 25.88 6.49
N MET A 959 -21.39 27.01 6.62
CA MET A 959 -19.92 27.02 6.56
C MET A 959 -19.28 26.15 7.66
N SER A 960 -19.83 26.12 8.88
CA SER A 960 -19.35 25.26 9.97
C SER A 960 -19.47 23.76 9.64
N PHE A 961 -20.59 23.36 9.03
CA PHE A 961 -20.81 21.97 8.60
C PHE A 961 -19.85 21.58 7.48
N ASP A 962 -19.72 22.44 6.46
CA ASP A 962 -18.85 22.22 5.30
C ASP A 962 -17.36 22.20 5.71
N PHE A 963 -16.95 23.04 6.66
CA PHE A 963 -15.61 23.01 7.25
C PHE A 963 -15.29 21.65 7.87
N VAL A 964 -16.20 21.09 8.69
CA VAL A 964 -15.99 19.76 9.29
C VAL A 964 -16.02 18.67 8.22
N ALA A 965 -16.94 18.75 7.25
CA ALA A 965 -17.01 17.82 6.13
C ALA A 965 -15.68 17.76 5.34
N ARG A 966 -15.04 18.91 5.10
CA ARG A 966 -13.74 19.00 4.40
C ARG A 966 -12.61 18.24 5.09
N GLN A 967 -12.64 18.10 6.40
CA GLN A 967 -11.63 17.33 7.13
C GLN A 967 -11.81 15.81 7.01
N LYS A 968 -12.94 15.38 6.43
CA LYS A 968 -13.33 13.96 6.29
C LYS A 968 -13.43 13.50 4.84
N ILE A 969 -13.62 14.42 3.89
CA ILE A 969 -13.69 14.10 2.45
C ILE A 969 -12.27 13.85 1.92
N GLN A 970 -12.08 12.68 1.32
CA GLN A 970 -10.74 12.26 0.88
C GLN A 970 -10.61 12.09 -0.63
N GLY A 971 -11.73 11.83 -1.31
CA GLY A 971 -11.80 11.60 -2.74
C GLY A 971 -12.70 12.61 -3.44
N GLN A 972 -13.41 12.12 -4.46
CA GLN A 972 -14.31 12.90 -5.30
C GLN A 972 -15.80 12.72 -4.92
N HIS A 973 -16.08 12.09 -3.78
CA HIS A 973 -17.42 11.69 -3.36
C HIS A 973 -17.62 11.98 -1.86
N LEU A 974 -18.75 12.58 -1.52
CA LEU A 974 -19.26 12.76 -0.16
C LEU A 974 -20.27 11.65 0.13
N ASN A 975 -19.73 10.47 0.44
CA ASN A 975 -20.54 9.30 0.72
C ASN A 975 -21.42 9.48 1.96
N TRP A 976 -22.58 8.83 1.99
CA TRP A 976 -23.53 8.89 3.11
C TRP A 976 -22.91 8.54 4.48
N PHE A 977 -22.02 7.54 4.53
CA PHE A 977 -21.35 7.16 5.78
C PHE A 977 -20.47 8.27 6.37
N ILE A 978 -20.06 9.27 5.57
CA ILE A 978 -19.37 10.46 6.07
C ILE A 978 -20.42 11.39 6.68
N VAL A 979 -21.50 11.66 5.94
CA VAL A 979 -22.59 12.57 6.33
C VAL A 979 -23.25 12.13 7.66
N GLU A 980 -23.49 10.82 7.85
CA GLU A 980 -24.06 10.28 9.09
C GLU A 980 -23.29 10.66 10.35
N GLN A 981 -21.96 10.76 10.26
CA GLN A 981 -21.10 11.03 11.39
C GLN A 981 -20.57 12.48 11.38
N LEU A 982 -21.25 13.40 10.70
CA LEU A 982 -20.98 14.84 10.79
C LEU A 982 -21.80 15.47 11.92
N PRO A 983 -21.22 16.42 12.69
CA PRO A 983 -21.96 17.13 13.72
C PRO A 983 -23.09 17.94 13.11
N VAL A 984 -24.27 17.87 13.71
CA VAL A 984 -25.45 18.60 13.26
C VAL A 984 -26.15 19.28 14.42
N VAL A 985 -26.77 20.43 14.15
CA VAL A 985 -27.66 21.07 15.12
C VAL A 985 -28.92 20.22 15.24
N PRO A 986 -29.31 19.74 16.44
CA PRO A 986 -30.51 18.94 16.61
C PRO A 986 -31.78 19.81 16.45
N PRO A 987 -32.92 19.25 16.02
CA PRO A 987 -34.12 20.02 15.68
C PRO A 987 -34.66 20.90 16.82
N ASP A 988 -34.65 20.40 18.05
CA ASP A 988 -35.10 21.09 19.26
C ASP A 988 -34.34 22.39 19.53
N ARG A 989 -33.08 22.46 19.10
CA ARG A 989 -32.23 23.63 19.31
C ARG A 989 -32.65 24.84 18.47
N TYR A 990 -33.37 24.63 17.35
CA TYR A 990 -33.84 25.74 16.50
C TYR A 990 -34.96 26.54 17.15
N ASP A 991 -35.77 25.91 17.99
CA ASP A 991 -36.83 26.57 18.74
C ASP A 991 -36.35 27.05 20.12
N ALA A 992 -35.36 26.36 20.71
CA ALA A 992 -34.80 26.71 22.01
C ALA A 992 -33.88 27.96 21.97
N VAL A 993 -33.21 28.23 20.85
CA VAL A 993 -32.29 29.38 20.72
C VAL A 993 -33.00 30.53 20.01
N SER A 994 -33.00 31.70 20.64
CA SER A 994 -33.61 32.92 20.10
C SER A 994 -32.60 34.06 20.00
N PHE A 995 -32.76 34.88 18.97
CA PHE A 995 -31.98 36.09 18.74
C PHE A 995 -32.94 37.27 18.72
N GLY A 996 -33.13 37.93 19.87
CA GLY A 996 -34.17 38.95 20.02
C GLY A 996 -35.57 38.34 20.03
N GLN A 997 -36.42 38.78 19.10
CA GLN A 997 -37.82 38.32 19.01
C GLN A 997 -38.02 37.09 18.12
N LYS A 998 -36.99 36.65 17.39
CA LYS A 998 -37.09 35.51 16.48
C LYS A 998 -36.32 34.31 17.00
N THR A 999 -36.88 33.11 16.83
CA THR A 999 -36.14 31.87 17.04
C THR A 999 -35.13 31.64 15.91
N ALA A 1000 -34.11 30.80 16.15
CA ALA A 1000 -33.20 30.39 15.10
C ALA A 1000 -33.94 29.72 13.93
N GLY A 1001 -34.96 28.90 14.22
CA GLY A 1001 -35.80 28.27 13.20
C GLY A 1001 -36.56 29.26 12.32
N GLU A 1002 -37.12 30.33 12.90
CA GLU A 1002 -37.82 31.37 12.13
C GLU A 1002 -36.88 32.09 11.16
N ILE A 1003 -35.68 32.48 11.62
CA ILE A 1003 -34.68 33.13 10.79
C ILE A 1003 -34.28 32.23 9.61
N VAL A 1004 -34.10 30.93 9.85
CA VAL A 1004 -33.73 29.97 8.81
C VAL A 1004 -34.84 29.80 7.77
N ARG A 1005 -36.08 29.59 8.21
CA ARG A 1005 -37.22 29.36 7.31
C ARG A 1005 -37.48 30.54 6.39
N GLU A 1006 -37.41 31.77 6.92
CA GLU A 1006 -37.54 33.00 6.12
C GLU A 1006 -36.46 33.08 5.03
N ALA A 1007 -35.19 32.84 5.38
CA ALA A 1007 -34.08 32.94 4.44
C ALA A 1007 -34.08 31.81 3.40
N VAL A 1008 -34.39 30.57 3.80
CA VAL A 1008 -34.41 29.41 2.89
C VAL A 1008 -35.53 29.51 1.86
N LEU A 1009 -36.70 30.02 2.26
CA LEU A 1009 -37.81 30.26 1.35
C LEU A 1009 -37.38 31.20 0.21
N GLU A 1010 -36.77 32.34 0.55
CA GLU A 1010 -36.29 33.34 -0.43
C GLU A 1010 -35.11 32.80 -1.27
N LEU A 1011 -34.20 32.03 -0.66
CA LEU A 1011 -33.07 31.43 -1.37
C LEU A 1011 -33.49 30.34 -2.37
N THR A 1012 -34.58 29.61 -2.11
CA THR A 1012 -34.92 28.41 -2.89
C THR A 1012 -36.06 28.65 -3.88
N TYR A 1013 -37.10 29.41 -3.50
CA TYR A 1013 -38.26 29.63 -4.37
C TYR A 1013 -38.01 30.73 -5.41
N THR A 1014 -37.24 30.41 -6.46
CA THR A 1014 -36.88 31.35 -7.53
C THR A 1014 -37.43 30.96 -8.91
N ALA A 1015 -38.14 29.83 -9.02
CA ALA A 1015 -38.78 29.35 -10.25
C ALA A 1015 -40.13 28.70 -9.96
N HIS A 1016 -41.01 28.67 -10.97
CA HIS A 1016 -42.39 28.21 -10.81
C HIS A 1016 -42.52 26.71 -10.51
N ASP A 1017 -41.54 25.90 -10.91
CA ASP A 1017 -41.49 24.46 -10.65
C ASP A 1017 -41.32 24.12 -9.15
N MET A 1018 -40.88 25.10 -8.34
CA MET A 1018 -40.79 24.99 -6.88
C MET A 1018 -42.00 25.58 -6.14
N ALA A 1019 -43.09 25.93 -6.84
CA ALA A 1019 -44.32 26.41 -6.22
C ALA A 1019 -44.92 25.47 -5.15
N PRO A 1020 -44.84 24.13 -5.28
CA PRO A 1020 -45.31 23.24 -4.22
C PRO A 1020 -44.60 23.46 -2.88
N PHE A 1021 -43.27 23.63 -2.87
CA PHE A 1021 -42.50 23.94 -1.66
C PHE A 1021 -42.93 25.30 -1.05
N ALA A 1022 -43.12 26.32 -1.89
CA ALA A 1022 -43.55 27.64 -1.43
C ALA A 1022 -44.95 27.59 -0.79
N ARG A 1023 -45.87 26.78 -1.35
CA ARG A 1023 -47.19 26.52 -0.76
C ARG A 1023 -47.05 25.90 0.63
N ASP A 1024 -46.23 24.85 0.75
CA ASP A 1024 -46.04 24.12 2.00
C ASP A 1024 -45.35 24.98 3.09
N MET A 1025 -44.60 26.01 2.68
CA MET A 1025 -44.02 27.04 3.56
C MET A 1025 -44.99 28.18 3.91
N GLY A 1026 -46.23 28.15 3.40
CA GLY A 1026 -47.24 29.19 3.63
C GLY A 1026 -47.03 30.47 2.83
N HIS A 1027 -46.23 30.44 1.75
CA HIS A 1027 -46.01 31.59 0.86
C HIS A 1027 -47.15 31.73 -0.16
N VAL A 1028 -48.35 31.94 0.38
CA VAL A 1028 -49.60 32.06 -0.38
C VAL A 1028 -50.22 33.43 -0.19
N ASP A 1029 -51.08 33.82 -1.12
CA ASP A 1029 -51.95 34.98 -0.96
C ASP A 1029 -53.18 34.65 -0.09
N ASP A 1030 -54.06 35.64 0.11
CA ASP A 1030 -55.26 35.48 0.93
C ASP A 1030 -56.26 34.44 0.35
N ALA A 1031 -56.12 34.07 -0.93
CA ALA A 1031 -56.92 33.05 -1.61
C ALA A 1031 -56.29 31.65 -1.53
N GLY A 1032 -55.07 31.52 -0.99
CA GLY A 1032 -54.33 30.27 -0.92
C GLY A 1032 -53.53 29.95 -2.19
N GLU A 1033 -53.46 30.88 -3.15
CA GLU A 1033 -52.63 30.73 -4.35
C GLU A 1033 -51.18 31.09 -4.04
N VAL A 1034 -50.25 30.34 -4.63
CA VAL A 1034 -48.81 30.55 -4.39
C VAL A 1034 -48.40 31.90 -4.99
N ARG A 1035 -47.77 32.75 -4.18
CA ARG A 1035 -47.26 34.05 -4.64
C ARG A 1035 -46.14 33.86 -5.68
N PRO A 1036 -45.82 34.87 -6.52
CA PRO A 1036 -44.75 34.75 -7.50
C PRO A 1036 -43.38 34.39 -6.89
N PRO A 1037 -42.50 33.66 -7.62
CA PRO A 1037 -41.14 33.38 -7.17
C PRO A 1037 -40.34 34.64 -6.83
N PHE A 1038 -39.42 34.52 -5.88
CA PHE A 1038 -38.50 35.60 -5.55
C PHE A 1038 -37.55 35.88 -6.72
N VAL A 1039 -37.31 37.16 -6.99
CA VAL A 1039 -36.37 37.59 -8.03
C VAL A 1039 -34.96 37.13 -7.67
N TRP A 1040 -34.25 36.54 -8.63
CA TRP A 1040 -32.86 36.18 -8.44
C TRP A 1040 -31.98 37.43 -8.34
N ASP A 1041 -31.38 37.65 -7.17
CA ASP A 1041 -30.47 38.76 -6.88
C ASP A 1041 -29.25 38.22 -6.11
N ASP A 1042 -28.08 38.24 -6.75
CA ASP A 1042 -26.85 37.66 -6.17
C ASP A 1042 -26.40 38.37 -4.88
N GLU A 1043 -26.60 39.69 -4.76
CA GLU A 1043 -26.22 40.45 -3.57
C GLU A 1043 -27.15 40.12 -2.39
N ARG A 1044 -28.46 40.07 -2.65
CA ARG A 1044 -29.44 39.67 -1.64
C ARG A 1044 -29.20 38.23 -1.18
N ARG A 1045 -28.95 37.31 -2.11
CA ARG A 1045 -28.62 35.91 -1.82
C ARG A 1045 -27.32 35.78 -1.02
N LEU A 1046 -26.30 36.59 -1.30
CA LEU A 1046 -25.06 36.64 -0.52
C LEU A 1046 -25.34 37.08 0.93
N ARG A 1047 -26.12 38.15 1.13
CA ARG A 1047 -26.50 38.62 2.48
C ARG A 1047 -27.27 37.57 3.27
N LEU A 1048 -28.24 36.90 2.64
CA LEU A 1048 -29.01 35.81 3.27
C LEU A 1048 -28.11 34.63 3.67
N ARG A 1049 -27.22 34.18 2.79
CA ARG A 1049 -26.26 33.11 3.11
C ARG A 1049 -25.31 33.50 4.24
N ALA A 1050 -24.76 34.72 4.22
CA ALA A 1050 -23.90 35.21 5.29
C ALA A 1050 -24.63 35.34 6.64
N LYS A 1051 -25.93 35.69 6.64
CA LYS A 1051 -26.79 35.69 7.83
C LYS A 1051 -27.01 34.28 8.37
N LEU A 1052 -27.24 33.29 7.49
CA LEU A 1052 -27.34 31.88 7.88
C LEU A 1052 -26.02 31.36 8.44
N ASP A 1053 -24.88 31.66 7.80
CA ASP A 1053 -23.57 31.28 8.31
C ASP A 1053 -23.34 31.84 9.72
N ALA A 1054 -23.63 33.13 9.94
CA ALA A 1054 -23.52 33.77 11.24
C ALA A 1054 -24.36 33.07 12.33
N LEU A 1055 -25.60 32.69 11.98
CA LEU A 1055 -26.47 31.91 12.85
C LEU A 1055 -25.85 30.56 13.19
N TYR A 1056 -25.34 29.84 12.19
CA TYR A 1056 -24.73 28.53 12.39
C TYR A 1056 -23.41 28.57 13.15
N PHE A 1057 -22.59 29.62 13.03
CA PHE A 1057 -21.42 29.80 13.91
C PHE A 1057 -21.83 29.86 15.40
N HIS A 1058 -22.91 30.57 15.73
CA HIS A 1058 -23.48 30.58 17.09
C HIS A 1058 -24.02 29.20 17.51
N LEU A 1059 -24.75 28.52 16.63
CA LEU A 1059 -25.33 27.20 16.94
C LEU A 1059 -24.26 26.10 17.10
N TYR A 1060 -23.15 26.19 16.36
CA TYR A 1060 -22.00 25.29 16.49
C TYR A 1060 -21.06 25.67 17.64
N GLY A 1061 -21.27 26.84 18.26
CA GLY A 1061 -20.45 27.33 19.38
C GLY A 1061 -19.06 27.82 18.96
N VAL A 1062 -18.90 28.25 17.71
CA VAL A 1062 -17.68 28.87 17.18
C VAL A 1062 -17.91 30.38 17.12
N THR A 1063 -17.66 31.05 18.24
CA THR A 1063 -17.96 32.48 18.43
C THR A 1063 -16.73 33.37 18.45
N ASP A 1064 -15.53 32.80 18.56
CA ASP A 1064 -14.28 33.54 18.45
C ASP A 1064 -14.10 34.07 17.01
N ARG A 1065 -13.76 35.35 16.88
CA ARG A 1065 -13.70 36.02 15.57
C ARG A 1065 -12.56 35.49 14.72
N ASP A 1066 -11.45 35.08 15.33
CA ASP A 1066 -10.29 34.58 14.59
C ASP A 1066 -10.52 33.14 14.15
N ASP A 1067 -11.28 32.35 14.90
CA ASP A 1067 -11.73 31.03 14.47
C ASP A 1067 -12.73 31.10 13.31
N VAL A 1068 -13.68 32.04 13.35
CA VAL A 1068 -14.60 32.29 12.21
C VAL A 1068 -13.81 32.70 10.97
N ARG A 1069 -12.87 33.63 11.10
CA ARG A 1069 -11.99 34.04 9.99
C ARG A 1069 -11.17 32.87 9.46
N TYR A 1070 -10.65 32.04 10.35
CA TYR A 1070 -9.90 30.85 9.97
C TYR A 1070 -10.77 29.86 9.18
N VAL A 1071 -11.98 29.55 9.66
CA VAL A 1071 -12.93 28.69 8.95
C VAL A 1071 -13.19 29.21 7.53
N TYR A 1072 -13.49 30.51 7.37
CA TYR A 1072 -13.66 31.13 6.04
C TYR A 1072 -12.41 31.03 5.16
N SER A 1073 -11.21 31.18 5.74
CA SER A 1073 -9.94 31.09 5.01
C SER A 1073 -9.67 29.69 4.41
N THR A 1074 -10.32 28.65 4.92
CA THR A 1074 -10.22 27.29 4.34
C THR A 1074 -10.96 27.13 3.01
N PHE A 1075 -11.62 28.19 2.53
CA PHE A 1075 -12.33 28.26 1.25
C PHE A 1075 -11.67 29.26 0.27
N PRO A 1076 -10.43 29.01 -0.18
CA PRO A 1076 -9.60 30.00 -0.90
C PRO A 1076 -10.11 30.33 -2.31
N ILE A 1077 -11.02 29.53 -2.88
CA ILE A 1077 -11.66 29.88 -4.17
C ILE A 1077 -12.68 31.00 -3.95
N VAL A 1078 -13.51 30.91 -2.90
CA VAL A 1078 -14.49 31.95 -2.56
C VAL A 1078 -13.78 33.24 -2.21
N GLU A 1079 -12.75 33.18 -1.37
CA GLU A 1079 -11.95 34.35 -1.00
C GLU A 1079 -11.39 35.08 -2.22
N ARG A 1080 -10.79 34.35 -3.16
CA ARG A 1080 -10.22 34.94 -4.39
C ARG A 1080 -11.29 35.54 -5.29
N GLN A 1081 -12.42 34.86 -5.47
CA GLN A 1081 -13.53 35.34 -6.31
C GLN A 1081 -14.14 36.62 -5.71
N GLU A 1082 -14.48 36.60 -4.42
CA GLU A 1082 -15.09 37.76 -3.75
C GLU A 1082 -14.11 38.92 -3.61
N THR A 1083 -12.82 38.66 -3.35
CA THR A 1083 -11.81 39.73 -3.30
C THR A 1083 -11.63 40.39 -4.67
N ALA A 1084 -11.70 39.61 -5.76
CA ALA A 1084 -11.63 40.15 -7.11
C ALA A 1084 -12.87 40.99 -7.47
N GLU A 1085 -14.05 40.59 -7.01
CA GLU A 1085 -15.32 41.25 -7.32
C GLU A 1085 -15.60 42.47 -6.42
N TYR A 1086 -15.39 42.32 -5.10
CA TYR A 1086 -15.79 43.30 -4.08
C TYR A 1086 -14.61 43.99 -3.39
N GLY A 1087 -13.37 43.58 -3.64
CA GLY A 1087 -12.17 44.11 -2.97
C GLY A 1087 -11.95 43.59 -1.53
N SER A 1088 -12.86 42.77 -1.00
CA SER A 1088 -12.72 42.09 0.30
C SER A 1088 -13.37 40.70 0.26
N TYR A 1089 -13.12 39.89 1.30
CA TYR A 1089 -13.84 38.63 1.50
C TYR A 1089 -15.24 38.93 2.06
N ARG A 1090 -16.14 39.36 1.18
CA ARG A 1090 -17.44 39.97 1.49
C ARG A 1090 -18.35 39.09 2.35
N SER A 1091 -18.46 37.80 2.05
CA SER A 1091 -19.25 36.83 2.82
C SER A 1091 -18.77 36.71 4.27
N ARG A 1092 -17.46 36.60 4.48
CA ARG A 1092 -16.84 36.59 5.82
C ARG A 1092 -17.14 37.87 6.60
N ASP A 1093 -16.97 39.02 5.95
CA ASP A 1093 -17.17 40.31 6.60
C ASP A 1093 -18.65 40.53 6.97
N LEU A 1094 -19.58 40.18 6.06
CA LEU A 1094 -21.02 40.17 6.32
C LEU A 1094 -21.38 39.20 7.45
N CYS A 1095 -20.83 37.99 7.44
CA CYS A 1095 -21.07 36.99 8.49
C CYS A 1095 -20.64 37.54 9.86
N LEU A 1096 -19.43 38.08 9.99
CA LEU A 1096 -18.95 38.66 11.25
C LEU A 1096 -19.82 39.83 11.73
N ALA A 1097 -20.36 40.62 10.81
CA ALA A 1097 -21.27 41.70 11.15
C ALA A 1097 -22.65 41.17 11.59
N TYR A 1098 -23.19 40.16 10.90
CA TYR A 1098 -24.43 39.48 11.29
C TYR A 1098 -24.29 38.74 12.62
N MET A 1099 -23.12 38.15 12.92
CA MET A 1099 -22.86 37.53 14.21
C MET A 1099 -22.99 38.54 15.35
N ASN A 1100 -22.47 39.76 15.17
CA ASN A 1100 -22.61 40.84 16.13
C ASN A 1100 -24.08 41.28 16.26
N ALA A 1101 -24.80 41.43 15.15
CA ALA A 1101 -26.21 41.82 15.16
C ALA A 1101 -27.10 40.78 15.87
N LEU A 1102 -26.88 39.49 15.59
CA LEU A 1102 -27.56 38.38 16.24
C LEU A 1102 -27.24 38.37 17.75
N ALA A 1103 -25.96 38.48 18.13
CA ALA A 1103 -25.56 38.55 19.54
C ALA A 1103 -26.17 39.76 20.29
N ALA A 1104 -26.42 40.87 19.57
CA ALA A 1104 -27.10 42.04 20.10
C ALA A 1104 -28.65 41.91 20.13
N GLY A 1105 -29.21 40.77 19.73
CA GLY A 1105 -30.65 40.53 19.69
C GLY A 1105 -31.38 41.27 18.56
N ASN A 1106 -30.68 41.60 17.47
CA ASN A 1106 -31.24 42.28 16.30
C ASN A 1106 -31.23 41.36 15.05
N PRO A 1107 -32.17 40.40 14.96
CA PRO A 1107 -32.20 39.40 13.89
C PRO A 1107 -32.58 39.99 12.53
N ASP A 1108 -33.17 41.17 12.48
CA ASP A 1108 -33.64 41.83 11.25
C ASP A 1108 -32.72 42.98 10.81
N ALA A 1109 -31.51 43.05 11.38
CA ALA A 1109 -30.52 44.05 10.99
C ALA A 1109 -30.23 44.00 9.48
N VAL A 1110 -30.28 45.16 8.83
CA VAL A 1110 -29.78 45.34 7.47
C VAL A 1110 -28.35 45.85 7.58
N ILE A 1111 -27.41 45.03 7.14
CA ILE A 1111 -25.98 45.33 7.19
C ILE A 1111 -25.54 45.80 5.83
N ASP A 1112 -24.91 46.98 5.78
CA ASP A 1112 -24.28 47.53 4.59
C ASP A 1112 -22.79 47.71 4.90
N LEU A 1113 -21.93 47.10 4.07
CA LEU A 1113 -20.48 47.06 4.25
C LEU A 1113 -19.74 47.80 3.14
#